data_AF-A0A140K531-F1
#
_entry.id   AF-A0A140K531-F1
#
_cell.length_a   1.000
_cell.length_b   1.000
_cell.length_c   1.000
_cell.angle_alpha   90.00
_cell.angle_beta   90.00
_cell.angle_gamma   90.00
#
_symmetry.space_group_name_H-M   'P 1'
#
loop_
_entity.id
_entity.type
_entity.pdbx_description
1 polymer ?
#
loop_
_entity_poly.entity_id
_entity_poly.type
_entity_poly.pdbx_seq_one_letter_code
_entity_poly.pdbx_strand_id
1 'polypeptide(L)'
;MVVSGCSWQKLGFKLALFRVINAKNPIALLSVLLSGSIVLTPTLATAEVLGVVKSQENTRQWAAITNRLQQVGVNYCTVDTANWQRELDLGNIRVLLLPNVENLTGSQAIALEQWMNRGGKVIVTGPTGNLSQPQVRSQLRSLFGAYWGFSLSSRSTLELSTNTPSEWYDRPQLSHTFVGGAVIPANVNSQTAAVWLANGTPAAAVITNNSTFLGWRWGVDTVAPAAMDTAWLQASLNRYGISTYGQFNPEGNQAPSACRPNSLTNNESRPFLPGWQIQPPTLQQSNLNLVPQPLAIAPEQAETMTQELEGLINRFASTLLTADANASNIGDSTEKVIEQVLSQQTKGNTYQSPNQQFVSANSIASTFSQQSKENTYQSSNQQVISLNSKAHQALKEAKSNLKKFYSLLEQRDYLQAKREWQDTRRSLWDNYPTDRQVAQSEIRAIWLDRGTIVKARSESDLAKIFDRLATAGINTVFFETINAGYTIYPSRVAPQQNPLVRGWDPLEAAVKLAHERNMELHAWVWAFAGGNQRHNIILNLPQDYLGPILSRYPDWSNPDREGNKFHYNSGKAFLDPANPGVRRYLSLLLEEIATRYQVDGIQLDYIRYPFQSHTGSKSYGYGIAARQQFQQLTGVDPIKLQLSDPLWSQWTGFRIKQIDSFVETVSQDLKQKRPDLILSTAVFPMPRQQRLDQIQQHWEEWIRQGWIDLLVPMTYAMDTSELEKLASPLWEASSKGSALLLPGIRLLNLPDVVAVDQMQLLRGMPTEGYALFAAENFNSNLEQIFSRTQGRSTNQGKEPLPHRQPFQATLSRYQNLQKEWNFVLSNNQLVLDEIRLKQWAKQADNLALNLQKLADEPSQKHFLSAQLALNSFRRDFPKWMEADQTISTYQVEVWQNRLDTLNRLLSYGERRVLNQTPKITIN
;
A
#
# COMPACT_ATOMS: atom_id res chain seq x y z
N MET A 1 -5.36 51.68 48.33
CA MET A 1 -5.26 50.87 49.58
C MET A 1 -5.01 49.42 49.17
N VAL A 2 -4.12 48.57 49.72
CA VAL A 2 -2.94 48.59 50.64
C VAL A 2 -2.30 47.17 50.49
N VAL A 3 -0.99 46.87 50.37
CA VAL A 3 0.26 47.63 50.09
C VAL A 3 1.36 46.63 49.57
N SER A 4 2.64 47.04 49.51
CA SER A 4 3.87 46.29 49.12
C SER A 4 4.24 45.03 49.95
N GLY A 5 5.23 44.18 49.59
CA GLY A 5 6.13 44.11 48.41
C GLY A 5 7.59 43.64 48.72
N CYS A 6 8.43 43.46 47.69
CA CYS A 6 9.92 43.36 47.64
C CYS A 6 10.75 42.36 48.52
N SER A 7 11.75 41.68 47.91
CA SER A 7 13.22 41.85 48.20
C SER A 7 14.17 40.60 48.29
N TRP A 8 15.17 40.54 47.39
CA TRP A 8 16.63 40.21 47.52
C TRP A 8 17.23 38.94 48.24
N GLN A 9 18.05 38.21 47.44
CA GLN A 9 19.44 37.69 47.66
C GLN A 9 19.86 36.51 48.59
N LYS A 10 20.71 35.63 47.98
CA LYS A 10 21.98 34.96 48.45
C LYS A 10 22.03 34.24 49.82
N LEU A 11 22.66 33.07 49.98
CA LEU A 11 24.10 32.68 49.83
C LEU A 11 24.20 31.18 49.37
N GLY A 12 25.32 30.52 49.07
CA GLY A 12 26.79 30.80 49.11
C GLY A 12 27.57 29.64 49.79
N PHE A 13 28.87 29.35 49.58
CA PHE A 13 29.86 29.71 48.53
C PHE A 13 31.20 28.93 48.79
N LYS A 14 31.92 28.44 47.76
CA LYS A 14 33.38 28.07 47.77
C LYS A 14 33.77 26.83 48.64
N LEU A 15 34.97 26.25 48.63
CA LEU A 15 36.32 26.44 47.98
C LEU A 15 36.88 25.00 47.70
N ALA A 16 37.96 24.69 46.95
CA ALA A 16 39.08 25.47 46.39
C ALA A 16 39.65 24.86 45.08
N LEU A 17 40.60 25.57 44.45
CA LEU A 17 41.46 25.10 43.35
C LEU A 17 42.87 24.75 43.86
N PHE A 18 43.61 23.95 43.09
CA PHE A 18 45.03 24.24 42.79
C PHE A 18 45.36 23.96 41.30
N ARG A 19 46.55 24.38 40.83
CA ARG A 19 46.97 24.48 39.42
C ARG A 19 48.46 24.11 39.29
N VAL A 20 49.06 24.32 38.08
CA VAL A 20 50.52 24.23 37.72
C VAL A 20 50.95 22.87 37.10
N ILE A 21 51.81 22.75 36.06
CA ILE A 21 52.09 23.51 34.80
C ILE A 21 53.16 22.75 33.95
N ASN A 22 53.21 22.96 32.61
CA ASN A 22 54.29 22.59 31.66
C ASN A 22 54.62 21.07 31.44
N ALA A 23 55.46 20.66 30.48
CA ALA A 23 55.65 20.98 29.03
C ALA A 23 56.89 20.23 28.46
N LYS A 24 56.87 19.75 27.20
CA LYS A 24 57.99 19.70 26.19
C LYS A 24 57.71 18.76 24.99
N ASN A 25 58.60 18.78 23.98
CA ASN A 25 58.50 18.12 22.66
C ASN A 25 59.92 17.58 22.22
N PRO A 26 60.22 17.19 20.96
CA PRO A 26 60.60 15.84 20.50
C PRO A 26 62.11 15.63 20.15
N ILE A 27 62.51 14.48 19.53
CA ILE A 27 63.48 14.31 18.38
C ILE A 27 64.09 12.86 18.18
N ALA A 28 63.85 12.28 16.99
CA ALA A 28 64.65 11.48 15.99
C ALA A 28 65.82 10.45 16.27
N LEU A 29 66.23 9.80 15.14
CA LEU A 29 67.38 8.89 14.80
C LEU A 29 67.17 7.36 15.04
N LEU A 30 67.28 6.42 14.05
CA LEU A 30 68.39 5.95 13.14
C LEU A 30 69.36 4.95 13.85
N SER A 31 69.88 3.84 13.28
CA SER A 31 69.78 3.18 11.93
C SER A 31 70.45 1.77 11.89
N VAL A 32 70.28 1.00 10.78
CA VAL A 32 71.23 -0.04 10.21
C VAL A 32 71.45 -1.37 11.01
N LEU A 33 71.73 -2.58 10.46
CA LEU A 33 71.41 -3.34 9.20
C LEU A 33 71.82 -4.85 9.39
N LEU A 34 71.17 -5.80 8.68
CA LEU A 34 71.65 -7.17 8.30
C LEU A 34 71.95 -8.19 9.44
N SER A 35 71.87 -9.53 9.29
CA SER A 35 71.61 -10.46 8.15
C SER A 35 71.08 -11.83 8.65
N GLY A 36 70.56 -12.69 7.74
CA GLY A 36 70.37 -14.14 7.99
C GLY A 36 69.02 -14.71 7.53
N SER A 37 68.98 -15.37 6.37
CA SER A 37 67.73 -15.82 5.74
C SER A 37 67.44 -17.31 5.92
N ILE A 38 66.26 -17.66 6.44
CA ILE A 38 65.48 -18.84 6.01
C ILE A 38 64.01 -18.42 5.94
N VAL A 39 63.40 -18.50 4.75
CA VAL A 39 61.96 -18.28 4.57
C VAL A 39 61.38 -19.48 3.82
N LEU A 40 60.62 -20.30 4.54
CA LEU A 40 59.63 -21.19 3.94
C LEU A 40 58.38 -20.36 3.69
N THR A 41 58.00 -20.18 2.42
CA THR A 41 56.74 -19.50 2.05
C THR A 41 55.59 -20.50 1.93
N PRO A 42 54.66 -20.59 2.90
CA PRO A 42 53.37 -21.21 2.64
C PRO A 42 52.59 -20.35 1.65
N THR A 43 52.23 -20.90 0.49
CA THR A 43 51.36 -20.24 -0.49
C THR A 43 49.93 -20.17 0.05
N LEU A 44 49.63 -19.11 0.80
CA LEU A 44 48.26 -18.78 1.21
C LEU A 44 47.43 -18.44 -0.03
N ALA A 45 46.37 -19.21 -0.27
CA ALA A 45 45.36 -18.85 -1.26
C ALA A 45 44.59 -17.61 -0.78
N THR A 46 44.88 -16.45 -1.36
CA THR A 46 44.20 -15.18 -1.05
C THR A 46 42.76 -15.22 -1.55
N ALA A 47 41.78 -15.25 -0.63
CA ALA A 47 40.37 -15.14 -0.99
C ALA A 47 40.08 -13.79 -1.67
N GLU A 48 39.38 -13.80 -2.81
CA GLU A 48 39.00 -12.58 -3.53
C GLU A 48 37.98 -11.78 -2.69
N VAL A 49 38.39 -10.62 -2.17
CA VAL A 49 37.63 -9.93 -1.11
C VAL A 49 36.38 -9.21 -1.65
N LEU A 50 36.49 -8.59 -2.82
CA LEU A 50 35.43 -7.82 -3.48
C LEU A 50 35.20 -8.33 -4.92
N GLY A 51 33.97 -8.74 -5.20
CA GLY A 51 33.49 -8.95 -6.57
C GLY A 51 32.71 -7.73 -7.04
N VAL A 52 32.90 -7.30 -8.30
CA VAL A 52 32.14 -6.20 -8.91
C VAL A 52 31.38 -6.70 -10.13
N VAL A 53 30.05 -6.53 -10.12
CA VAL A 53 29.17 -7.00 -11.19
C VAL A 53 29.26 -6.08 -12.41
N LYS A 54 29.70 -6.64 -13.54
CA LYS A 54 29.69 -6.01 -14.85
C LYS A 54 28.43 -6.42 -15.60
N SER A 55 27.70 -5.44 -16.13
CA SER A 55 26.42 -5.64 -16.81
C SER A 55 26.30 -4.76 -18.07
N GLN A 56 25.26 -5.02 -18.87
CA GLN A 56 24.99 -4.21 -20.07
C GLN A 56 24.71 -2.74 -19.71
N GLU A 57 24.00 -2.50 -18.61
CA GLU A 57 23.60 -1.17 -18.13
C GLU A 57 24.79 -0.33 -17.65
N ASN A 58 25.79 -0.96 -17.02
CA ASN A 58 26.97 -0.26 -16.49
C ASN A 58 28.19 -0.25 -17.44
N THR A 59 28.16 -1.00 -18.54
CA THR A 59 29.26 -1.09 -19.52
C THR A 59 29.72 0.29 -20.05
N ARG A 60 28.81 1.23 -20.33
CA ARG A 60 29.18 2.60 -20.79
C ARG A 60 29.88 3.44 -19.72
N GLN A 61 29.75 3.06 -18.45
CA GLN A 61 30.29 3.76 -17.27
C GLN A 61 31.53 3.04 -16.72
N TRP A 62 31.93 1.92 -17.32
CA TRP A 62 32.90 0.99 -16.74
C TRP A 62 34.28 1.61 -16.49
N ALA A 63 34.75 2.52 -17.35
CA ALA A 63 36.02 3.23 -17.12
C ALA A 63 35.98 4.13 -15.87
N ALA A 64 34.86 4.82 -15.64
CA ALA A 64 34.66 5.70 -14.49
C ALA A 64 34.41 4.91 -13.18
N ILE A 65 33.81 3.71 -13.30
CA ILE A 65 33.70 2.67 -12.25
C ILE A 65 35.11 2.16 -11.87
N THR A 66 35.91 1.71 -12.85
CA THR A 66 37.28 1.21 -12.62
C THR A 66 38.18 2.25 -11.96
N ASN A 67 38.12 3.51 -12.41
CA ASN A 67 38.92 4.60 -11.83
C ASN A 67 38.59 4.82 -10.33
N ARG A 68 37.30 4.82 -9.95
CA ARG A 68 36.89 4.89 -8.53
C ARG A 68 37.35 3.66 -7.74
N LEU A 69 37.25 2.45 -8.29
CA LEU A 69 37.73 1.24 -7.62
C LEU A 69 39.25 1.29 -7.35
N GLN A 70 40.03 1.83 -8.29
CA GLN A 70 41.46 2.08 -8.10
C GLN A 70 41.70 3.15 -7.01
N GLN A 71 40.94 4.25 -7.00
CA GLN A 71 41.01 5.27 -5.93
C GLN A 71 40.61 4.74 -4.54
N VAL A 72 39.72 3.75 -4.47
CA VAL A 72 39.34 3.08 -3.20
C VAL A 72 40.50 2.25 -2.65
N GLY A 73 41.41 1.76 -3.50
CA GLY A 73 42.62 1.02 -3.07
C GLY A 73 42.36 -0.45 -2.69
N VAL A 74 41.26 -1.04 -3.16
CA VAL A 74 40.83 -2.41 -2.84
C VAL A 74 41.05 -3.35 -4.03
N ASN A 75 41.59 -4.55 -3.75
CA ASN A 75 41.71 -5.60 -4.75
C ASN A 75 40.33 -6.20 -5.06
N TYR A 76 39.96 -6.25 -6.35
CA TYR A 76 38.66 -6.73 -6.81
C TYR A 76 38.76 -7.61 -8.06
N CYS A 77 37.80 -8.52 -8.20
CA CYS A 77 37.58 -9.32 -9.40
C CYS A 77 36.24 -8.93 -10.05
N THR A 78 36.04 -9.30 -11.31
CA THR A 78 34.82 -8.98 -12.07
C THR A 78 33.89 -10.18 -12.19
N VAL A 79 32.60 -9.96 -11.94
CA VAL A 79 31.52 -10.94 -12.14
C VAL A 79 30.70 -10.45 -13.33
N ASP A 80 30.73 -11.15 -14.47
CA ASP A 80 29.84 -10.80 -15.58
C ASP A 80 28.42 -11.32 -15.28
N THR A 81 27.39 -10.49 -15.51
CA THR A 81 25.98 -10.90 -15.42
C THR A 81 25.62 -12.15 -16.23
N ALA A 82 26.32 -12.47 -17.32
CA ALA A 82 26.08 -13.73 -18.04
C ALA A 82 26.52 -14.97 -17.25
N ASN A 83 27.54 -14.83 -16.39
CA ASN A 83 28.38 -15.95 -15.91
C ASN A 83 28.09 -16.39 -14.46
N TRP A 84 27.09 -15.82 -13.79
CA TRP A 84 26.65 -16.26 -12.46
C TRP A 84 25.14 -16.55 -12.45
N GLN A 85 24.76 -17.76 -12.07
CA GLN A 85 23.37 -18.24 -11.97
C GLN A 85 23.15 -19.15 -10.74
N ARG A 86 24.20 -19.50 -10.00
CA ARG A 86 24.24 -20.36 -8.81
C ARG A 86 25.15 -19.72 -7.75
N GLU A 87 24.95 -20.07 -6.49
CA GLU A 87 25.78 -19.57 -5.38
C GLU A 87 27.28 -19.85 -5.55
N LEU A 88 27.64 -21.05 -6.03
CA LEU A 88 29.04 -21.45 -6.29
C LEU A 88 29.74 -20.60 -7.37
N ASP A 89 28.98 -19.92 -8.23
CA ASP A 89 29.53 -19.04 -9.28
C ASP A 89 30.09 -17.74 -8.70
N LEU A 90 29.71 -17.38 -7.46
CA LEU A 90 30.29 -16.28 -6.67
C LEU A 90 31.58 -16.72 -5.92
N GLY A 91 32.01 -17.97 -6.06
CA GLY A 91 33.32 -18.44 -5.59
C GLY A 91 33.59 -18.15 -4.10
N ASN A 92 34.70 -17.46 -3.83
CA ASN A 92 35.12 -17.06 -2.48
C ASN A 92 34.90 -15.55 -2.19
N ILE A 93 34.06 -14.88 -2.98
CA ILE A 93 33.76 -13.45 -2.81
C ILE A 93 33.15 -13.20 -1.43
N ARG A 94 33.66 -12.21 -0.69
CA ARG A 94 33.11 -11.78 0.61
C ARG A 94 32.12 -10.62 0.50
N VAL A 95 32.39 -9.64 -0.37
CA VAL A 95 31.49 -8.53 -0.70
C VAL A 95 31.21 -8.50 -2.20
N LEU A 96 29.95 -8.32 -2.59
CA LEU A 96 29.54 -8.18 -3.98
C LEU A 96 28.97 -6.77 -4.21
N LEU A 97 29.60 -6.01 -5.11
CA LEU A 97 29.15 -4.69 -5.54
C LEU A 97 28.34 -4.80 -6.83
N LEU A 98 27.12 -4.28 -6.83
CA LEU A 98 26.24 -4.15 -8.00
C LEU A 98 26.13 -2.66 -8.37
N PRO A 99 27.02 -2.13 -9.22
CA PRO A 99 26.94 -0.76 -9.68
C PRO A 99 25.89 -0.65 -10.79
N ASN A 100 24.73 -0.08 -10.47
CA ASN A 100 23.67 0.28 -11.43
C ASN A 100 23.09 -0.91 -12.24
N VAL A 101 22.99 -2.10 -11.63
CA VAL A 101 22.56 -3.35 -12.30
C VAL A 101 21.03 -3.44 -12.30
N GLU A 102 20.38 -2.80 -13.27
CA GLU A 102 18.92 -2.59 -13.25
C GLU A 102 18.10 -3.88 -13.45
N ASN A 103 18.66 -4.90 -14.13
CA ASN A 103 18.02 -6.20 -14.31
C ASN A 103 18.85 -7.35 -13.69
N LEU A 104 18.15 -8.30 -13.08
CA LEU A 104 18.64 -9.56 -12.53
C LEU A 104 17.58 -10.66 -12.75
N THR A 105 18.03 -11.89 -13.00
CA THR A 105 17.19 -13.08 -13.19
C THR A 105 16.74 -13.70 -11.85
N GLY A 106 15.76 -14.61 -11.90
CA GLY A 106 15.35 -15.38 -10.72
C GLY A 106 16.46 -16.31 -10.21
N SER A 107 17.22 -16.94 -11.10
CA SER A 107 18.40 -17.75 -10.75
C SER A 107 19.48 -16.92 -10.06
N GLN A 108 19.74 -15.69 -10.53
CA GLN A 108 20.67 -14.77 -9.87
C GLN A 108 20.20 -14.32 -8.49
N ALA A 109 18.91 -14.01 -8.31
CA ALA A 109 18.40 -13.63 -7.00
C ALA A 109 18.40 -14.81 -6.01
N ILE A 110 18.13 -16.04 -6.46
CA ILE A 110 18.28 -17.27 -5.66
C ILE A 110 19.75 -17.53 -5.30
N ALA A 111 20.67 -17.39 -6.25
CA ALA A 111 22.11 -17.50 -6.01
C ALA A 111 22.61 -16.47 -4.98
N LEU A 112 22.13 -15.23 -5.10
CA LEU A 112 22.44 -14.12 -4.20
C LEU A 112 21.88 -14.36 -2.78
N GLU A 113 20.65 -14.85 -2.66
CA GLU A 113 20.05 -15.24 -1.38
C GLU A 113 20.85 -16.36 -0.70
N GLN A 114 21.17 -17.42 -1.43
CA GLN A 114 21.97 -18.55 -0.93
C GLN A 114 23.36 -18.10 -0.46
N TRP A 115 24.02 -17.21 -1.20
CA TRP A 115 25.34 -16.65 -0.86
C TRP A 115 25.29 -15.71 0.35
N MET A 116 24.30 -14.79 0.40
CA MET A 116 24.10 -13.90 1.55
C MET A 116 23.75 -14.66 2.83
N ASN A 117 23.02 -15.78 2.72
CA ASN A 117 22.70 -16.67 3.83
C ASN A 117 23.93 -17.41 4.40
N ARG A 118 25.04 -17.51 3.65
CA ARG A 118 26.35 -17.97 4.16
C ARG A 118 27.23 -16.85 4.71
N GLY A 119 26.71 -15.63 4.81
CA GLY A 119 27.41 -14.46 5.37
C GLY A 119 27.95 -13.46 4.34
N GLY A 120 27.72 -13.70 3.04
CA GLY A 120 28.03 -12.74 1.98
C GLY A 120 27.35 -11.38 2.18
N LYS A 121 28.02 -10.30 1.78
CA LYS A 121 27.57 -8.92 2.01
C LYS A 121 27.41 -8.17 0.69
N VAL A 122 26.30 -7.47 0.47
CA VAL A 122 26.00 -6.83 -0.82
C VAL A 122 26.01 -5.31 -0.74
N ILE A 123 26.66 -4.66 -1.69
CA ILE A 123 26.60 -3.20 -1.88
C ILE A 123 25.90 -2.97 -3.21
N VAL A 124 24.80 -2.22 -3.21
CA VAL A 124 23.99 -1.96 -4.41
C VAL A 124 23.82 -0.46 -4.63
N THR A 125 23.86 -0.02 -5.88
CA THR A 125 23.77 1.41 -6.22
C THR A 125 22.78 1.66 -7.35
N GLY A 126 22.24 2.87 -7.40
CA GLY A 126 21.32 3.27 -8.48
C GLY A 126 20.01 2.46 -8.47
N PRO A 127 19.27 2.44 -9.60
CA PRO A 127 18.03 1.67 -9.75
C PRO A 127 18.25 0.15 -9.89
N THR A 128 19.17 -0.44 -9.11
CA THR A 128 19.51 -1.87 -9.15
C THR A 128 18.28 -2.74 -8.89
N GLY A 129 18.07 -3.74 -9.76
CA GLY A 129 16.93 -4.66 -9.76
C GLY A 129 15.58 -4.05 -10.19
N ASN A 130 15.48 -2.76 -10.54
CA ASN A 130 14.18 -2.13 -10.81
C ASN A 130 13.48 -2.65 -12.09
N LEU A 131 14.25 -3.19 -13.05
CA LEU A 131 13.76 -3.78 -14.31
C LEU A 131 13.58 -5.31 -14.24
N SER A 132 13.93 -5.96 -13.12
CA SER A 132 13.69 -7.38 -12.91
C SER A 132 12.20 -7.76 -12.93
N GLN A 133 11.93 -9.05 -13.14
CA GLN A 133 10.59 -9.64 -13.04
C GLN A 133 9.95 -9.39 -11.65
N PRO A 134 8.62 -9.25 -11.52
CA PRO A 134 7.96 -8.83 -10.27
C PRO A 134 8.33 -9.65 -9.03
N GLN A 135 8.37 -10.98 -9.14
CA GLN A 135 8.74 -11.90 -8.06
C GLN A 135 10.19 -11.68 -7.63
N VAL A 136 11.09 -11.52 -8.61
CA VAL A 136 12.51 -11.23 -8.38
C VAL A 136 12.68 -9.88 -7.69
N ARG A 137 11.91 -8.84 -8.06
CA ARG A 137 11.92 -7.56 -7.35
C ARG A 137 11.48 -7.68 -5.89
N SER A 138 10.53 -8.57 -5.59
CA SER A 138 10.12 -8.86 -4.21
C SER A 138 11.26 -9.52 -3.41
N GLN A 139 11.94 -10.50 -4.01
CA GLN A 139 13.11 -11.17 -3.41
C GLN A 139 14.26 -10.18 -3.17
N LEU A 140 14.63 -9.38 -4.18
CA LEU A 140 15.70 -8.37 -4.08
C LEU A 140 15.36 -7.28 -3.05
N ARG A 141 14.11 -6.82 -2.95
CA ARG A 141 13.64 -5.92 -1.88
C ARG A 141 13.92 -6.49 -0.49
N SER A 142 13.65 -7.78 -0.29
CA SER A 142 13.93 -8.47 0.97
C SER A 142 15.44 -8.56 1.25
N LEU A 143 16.24 -9.02 0.28
CA LEU A 143 17.69 -9.20 0.40
C LEU A 143 18.45 -7.89 0.66
N PHE A 144 18.12 -6.84 -0.10
CA PHE A 144 18.78 -5.55 0.03
C PHE A 144 18.26 -4.73 1.22
N GLY A 145 17.09 -5.08 1.77
CA GLY A 145 16.36 -4.24 2.73
C GLY A 145 15.89 -2.91 2.16
N ALA A 146 15.97 -2.74 0.84
CA ALA A 146 15.69 -1.48 0.18
C ALA A 146 15.41 -1.67 -1.31
N TYR A 147 14.76 -0.67 -1.91
CA TYR A 147 14.66 -0.54 -3.37
C TYR A 147 14.69 0.93 -3.78
N TRP A 148 15.00 1.17 -5.06
CA TRP A 148 14.87 2.48 -5.67
C TRP A 148 13.39 2.86 -5.82
N GLY A 149 12.92 3.85 -5.08
CA GLY A 149 11.53 4.30 -5.13
C GLY A 149 11.26 5.26 -6.29
N PHE A 150 12.08 6.31 -6.41
CA PHE A 150 11.98 7.31 -7.48
C PHE A 150 13.26 8.14 -7.59
N SER A 151 13.61 8.57 -8.81
CA SER A 151 14.69 9.53 -9.03
C SER A 151 14.26 10.93 -8.57
N LEU A 152 15.19 11.73 -8.03
CA LEU A 152 14.96 13.13 -7.71
C LEU A 152 14.93 13.97 -9.00
N SER A 153 14.03 14.95 -9.07
CA SER A 153 13.89 15.87 -10.22
C SER A 153 14.88 17.03 -10.23
N SER A 154 15.70 17.18 -9.18
CA SER A 154 16.71 18.23 -9.02
C SER A 154 17.92 17.69 -8.29
N ARG A 155 19.02 18.46 -8.27
CA ARG A 155 20.11 18.20 -7.30
C ARG A 155 19.57 18.40 -5.88
N SER A 156 20.02 17.57 -4.95
CA SER A 156 19.76 17.68 -3.51
C SER A 156 21.07 17.49 -2.76
N THR A 157 21.21 18.16 -1.61
CA THR A 157 22.27 17.80 -0.66
C THR A 157 21.94 16.47 -0.01
N LEU A 158 22.96 15.63 0.21
CA LEU A 158 22.89 14.42 1.01
C LEU A 158 23.45 14.71 2.41
N GLU A 159 22.69 14.41 3.45
CA GLU A 159 23.11 14.54 4.85
C GLU A 159 23.11 13.17 5.56
N LEU A 160 24.01 12.99 6.52
CA LEU A 160 24.05 11.80 7.36
C LEU A 160 22.84 11.78 8.32
N SER A 161 22.44 10.58 8.72
CA SER A 161 21.29 10.33 9.59
C SER A 161 21.76 10.12 11.03
N THR A 162 20.89 10.30 12.02
CA THR A 162 21.20 9.89 13.41
C THR A 162 21.52 8.39 13.52
N ASN A 163 21.03 7.59 12.55
CA ASN A 163 21.21 6.15 12.47
C ASN A 163 22.38 5.75 11.54
N THR A 164 23.22 6.71 11.12
CA THR A 164 24.49 6.45 10.45
C THR A 164 25.44 5.68 11.39
N PRO A 165 26.22 4.68 10.92
CA PRO A 165 27.25 4.03 11.72
C PRO A 165 28.29 5.01 12.27
N SER A 166 28.74 4.84 13.51
CA SER A 166 29.75 5.69 14.16
C SER A 166 31.02 5.85 13.30
N GLU A 167 31.46 4.75 12.68
CA GLU A 167 32.60 4.65 11.74
C GLU A 167 32.54 5.60 10.52
N TRP A 168 31.39 6.22 10.24
CA TRP A 168 31.17 7.05 9.05
C TRP A 168 31.18 8.55 9.34
N TYR A 169 31.03 9.00 10.60
CA TYR A 169 30.92 10.44 10.91
C TYR A 169 32.22 11.22 10.67
N ASP A 170 33.40 10.58 10.81
CA ASP A 170 34.72 11.20 10.58
C ASP A 170 35.05 11.44 9.09
N ARG A 171 34.08 11.29 8.19
CA ARG A 171 34.25 11.38 6.73
C ARG A 171 33.43 12.55 6.14
N PRO A 172 33.92 13.81 6.20
CA PRO A 172 33.20 14.97 5.66
C PRO A 172 32.91 14.88 4.15
N GLN A 173 33.62 14.02 3.41
CA GLN A 173 33.40 13.75 1.99
C GLN A 173 32.09 12.97 1.71
N LEU A 174 31.38 12.48 2.73
CA LEU A 174 30.12 11.77 2.55
C LEU A 174 28.93 12.70 2.25
N SER A 175 29.02 14.01 2.52
CA SER A 175 27.96 14.98 2.19
C SER A 175 28.27 15.76 0.91
N HIS A 176 27.31 15.82 -0.02
CA HIS A 176 27.46 16.57 -1.28
C HIS A 176 26.11 16.91 -1.94
N THR A 177 26.08 17.82 -2.91
CA THR A 177 24.85 18.30 -3.58
C THR A 177 24.76 17.86 -5.05
N PHE A 178 23.91 16.88 -5.37
CA PHE A 178 23.86 16.21 -6.67
C PHE A 178 22.54 15.48 -6.94
N VAL A 179 22.38 14.87 -8.13
CA VAL A 179 21.15 14.16 -8.49
C VAL A 179 21.22 12.71 -8.04
N GLY A 180 20.25 12.28 -7.25
CA GLY A 180 20.09 10.87 -6.84
C GLY A 180 18.64 10.41 -6.97
N GLY A 181 18.24 9.50 -6.10
CA GLY A 181 16.89 8.98 -5.97
C GLY A 181 16.58 8.58 -4.52
N ALA A 182 15.30 8.61 -4.18
CA ALA A 182 14.81 8.10 -2.92
C ALA A 182 14.96 6.57 -2.88
N VAL A 183 15.75 6.09 -1.93
CA VAL A 183 15.77 4.68 -1.54
C VAL A 183 14.64 4.47 -0.54
N ILE A 184 13.86 3.42 -0.71
CA ILE A 184 12.75 3.08 0.19
C ILE A 184 13.17 1.86 1.02
N PRO A 185 13.28 2.00 2.37
CA PRO A 185 13.44 0.85 3.27
C PRO A 185 12.34 -0.19 3.05
N ALA A 186 12.72 -1.48 3.02
CA ALA A 186 11.86 -2.58 2.59
C ALA A 186 11.72 -3.71 3.62
N ASN A 187 12.46 -3.67 4.74
CA ASN A 187 12.27 -4.59 5.86
C ASN A 187 12.60 -3.91 7.21
N VAL A 188 12.13 -4.48 8.33
CA VAL A 188 12.31 -3.87 9.68
C VAL A 188 13.75 -3.79 10.20
N ASN A 189 14.74 -4.39 9.52
CA ASN A 189 16.17 -4.26 9.84
C ASN A 189 16.85 -3.16 9.01
N SER A 190 16.08 -2.36 8.27
CA SER A 190 16.59 -1.40 7.29
C SER A 190 16.71 -0.02 7.92
N GLN A 191 17.95 0.43 8.10
CA GLN A 191 18.28 1.70 8.76
C GLN A 191 18.65 2.75 7.72
N THR A 192 17.99 3.91 7.76
CA THR A 192 18.36 5.07 6.95
C THR A 192 19.70 5.63 7.44
N ALA A 193 20.76 5.43 6.67
CA ALA A 193 22.13 5.87 6.97
C ALA A 193 22.51 7.21 6.30
N ALA A 194 21.64 7.76 5.45
CA ALA A 194 21.66 9.15 4.99
C ALA A 194 20.30 9.54 4.41
N VAL A 195 20.00 10.84 4.38
CA VAL A 195 18.80 11.44 3.78
C VAL A 195 19.16 12.47 2.71
N TRP A 196 18.24 12.71 1.78
CA TRP A 196 18.28 13.85 0.89
C TRP A 196 17.63 15.05 1.56
N LEU A 197 18.26 16.22 1.54
CA LEU A 197 17.66 17.52 1.88
C LEU A 197 16.72 18.01 0.77
N ALA A 198 15.73 17.18 0.47
CA ALA A 198 14.62 17.42 -0.44
C ALA A 198 13.30 17.36 0.34
N ASN A 199 12.19 17.73 -0.31
CA ASN A 199 10.87 17.70 0.32
C ASN A 199 10.50 16.28 0.79
N GLY A 200 10.12 16.14 2.06
CA GLY A 200 9.87 14.85 2.72
C GLY A 200 11.12 14.08 3.16
N THR A 201 12.31 14.68 3.07
CA THR A 201 13.61 14.13 3.50
C THR A 201 13.81 12.64 3.20
N PRO A 202 13.63 12.19 1.94
CA PRO A 202 13.67 10.76 1.60
C PRO A 202 15.06 10.17 1.81
N ALA A 203 15.13 8.89 2.17
CA ALA A 203 16.41 8.22 2.40
C ALA A 203 17.30 8.20 1.14
N ALA A 204 18.56 8.55 1.34
CA ALA A 204 19.62 8.58 0.32
C ALA A 204 20.56 7.38 0.42
N ALA A 205 20.71 6.80 1.62
CA ALA A 205 21.36 5.51 1.82
C ALA A 205 20.60 4.70 2.87
N VAL A 206 20.46 3.39 2.63
CA VAL A 206 19.79 2.46 3.55
C VAL A 206 20.70 1.25 3.76
N ILE A 207 20.89 0.83 5.01
CA ILE A 207 21.76 -0.29 5.40
C ILE A 207 20.99 -1.37 6.16
N THR A 208 21.52 -2.59 6.12
CA THR A 208 21.18 -3.67 7.06
C THR A 208 22.49 -4.25 7.63
N ASN A 209 22.43 -5.43 8.25
CA ASN A 209 23.61 -6.21 8.65
C ASN A 209 24.34 -6.86 7.46
N ASN A 210 23.65 -7.07 6.33
CA ASN A 210 24.16 -7.78 5.16
C ASN A 210 24.14 -6.95 3.85
N SER A 211 23.51 -5.78 3.86
CA SER A 211 23.35 -4.93 2.67
C SER A 211 23.66 -3.46 2.92
N THR A 212 24.07 -2.75 1.88
CA THR A 212 24.17 -1.28 1.80
C THR A 212 23.62 -0.83 0.45
N PHE A 213 22.58 0.00 0.45
CA PHE A 213 21.92 0.54 -0.74
C PHE A 213 22.23 2.03 -0.86
N LEU A 214 22.88 2.44 -1.95
CA LEU A 214 23.24 3.84 -2.24
C LEU A 214 22.31 4.45 -3.31
N GLY A 215 21.62 5.54 -2.95
CA GLY A 215 20.56 6.20 -3.72
C GLY A 215 21.03 7.05 -4.90
N TRP A 216 22.13 6.71 -5.57
CA TRP A 216 22.58 7.39 -6.77
C TRP A 216 23.29 6.44 -7.72
N ARG A 217 23.48 6.87 -8.98
CA ARG A 217 24.24 6.08 -9.96
C ARG A 217 25.74 6.25 -9.70
N TRP A 218 26.29 5.33 -8.89
CA TRP A 218 27.72 5.25 -8.60
C TRP A 218 28.52 5.01 -9.88
N GLY A 219 29.71 5.59 -10.00
CA GLY A 219 30.55 5.41 -11.18
C GLY A 219 30.20 6.32 -12.36
N VAL A 220 29.45 7.39 -12.15
CA VAL A 220 29.01 8.31 -13.22
C VAL A 220 29.41 9.75 -12.88
N ASP A 221 30.37 10.30 -13.62
CA ASP A 221 30.99 11.61 -13.29
C ASP A 221 30.03 12.80 -13.40
N THR A 222 28.97 12.69 -14.22
CA THR A 222 27.89 13.68 -14.32
C THR A 222 26.85 13.56 -13.18
N VAL A 223 26.96 12.53 -12.34
CA VAL A 223 26.06 12.25 -11.21
C VAL A 223 26.77 12.55 -9.90
N ALA A 224 27.88 11.87 -9.58
CA ALA A 224 28.58 11.98 -8.30
C ALA A 224 30.11 12.16 -8.48
N PRO A 225 30.76 13.09 -7.74
CA PRO A 225 32.20 13.24 -7.77
C PRO A 225 32.92 11.94 -7.36
N ALA A 226 34.02 11.60 -8.03
CA ALA A 226 34.77 10.37 -7.75
C ALA A 226 35.18 10.25 -6.26
N ALA A 227 35.61 11.35 -5.63
CA ALA A 227 35.95 11.37 -4.20
C ALA A 227 34.79 10.99 -3.28
N MET A 228 33.54 11.32 -3.64
CA MET A 228 32.35 10.93 -2.87
C MET A 228 32.03 9.45 -3.05
N ASP A 229 32.01 8.97 -4.30
CA ASP A 229 31.78 7.56 -4.62
C ASP A 229 32.83 6.66 -3.94
N THR A 230 34.09 7.10 -3.95
CA THR A 230 35.22 6.48 -3.23
C THR A 230 34.99 6.47 -1.72
N ALA A 231 34.64 7.62 -1.11
CA ALA A 231 34.43 7.73 0.34
C ALA A 231 33.27 6.83 0.83
N TRP A 232 32.17 6.76 0.07
CA TRP A 232 31.00 5.93 0.37
C TRP A 232 31.28 4.42 0.19
N LEU A 233 32.03 4.03 -0.85
CA LEU A 233 32.42 2.62 -1.01
C LEU A 233 33.41 2.18 0.09
N GLN A 234 34.39 3.01 0.44
CA GLN A 234 35.28 2.74 1.59
C GLN A 234 34.49 2.61 2.91
N ALA A 235 33.55 3.51 3.19
CA ALA A 235 32.70 3.44 4.38
C ALA A 235 31.88 2.13 4.42
N SER A 236 31.36 1.70 3.27
CA SER A 236 30.61 0.45 3.12
C SER A 236 31.50 -0.80 3.28
N LEU A 237 32.74 -0.77 2.82
CA LEU A 237 33.71 -1.88 2.94
C LEU A 237 34.26 -2.01 4.37
N ASN A 238 34.59 -0.89 5.02
CA ASN A 238 35.03 -0.87 6.42
C ASN A 238 33.97 -1.50 7.34
N ARG A 239 32.67 -1.18 7.11
CA ARG A 239 31.52 -1.77 7.82
C ARG A 239 31.43 -3.31 7.69
N TYR A 240 32.07 -3.90 6.69
CA TYR A 240 32.17 -5.36 6.51
C TYR A 240 33.55 -5.94 6.89
N GLY A 241 34.38 -5.16 7.61
CA GLY A 241 35.68 -5.59 8.11
C GLY A 241 36.78 -5.66 7.04
N ILE A 242 36.66 -4.85 5.97
CA ILE A 242 37.64 -4.81 4.87
C ILE A 242 38.37 -3.47 4.93
N SER A 243 39.63 -3.49 5.37
CA SER A 243 40.49 -2.30 5.32
C SER A 243 40.80 -1.93 3.87
N THR A 244 40.56 -0.66 3.54
CA THR A 244 40.94 -0.06 2.26
C THR A 244 42.27 0.70 2.33
N TYR A 245 42.99 0.65 3.45
CA TYR A 245 44.30 1.29 3.61
C TYR A 245 45.44 0.28 3.43
N GLY A 246 46.32 0.53 2.45
CA GLY A 246 47.63 -0.14 2.31
C GLY A 246 47.69 -1.41 1.44
N GLN A 247 46.75 -1.63 0.51
CA GLN A 247 46.66 -2.86 -0.29
C GLN A 247 46.87 -2.71 -1.81
N PHE A 248 47.06 -1.48 -2.33
CA PHE A 248 47.19 -1.23 -3.77
C PHE A 248 48.65 -0.95 -4.18
N ASN A 249 49.24 -1.81 -5.03
CA ASN A 249 50.54 -1.57 -5.64
C ASN A 249 50.35 -0.96 -7.06
N PRO A 250 50.79 0.29 -7.34
CA PRO A 250 50.47 0.98 -8.60
C PRO A 250 51.09 0.39 -9.87
N GLU A 251 52.10 -0.49 -9.77
CA GLU A 251 52.90 -0.93 -10.93
C GLU A 251 52.18 -1.95 -11.85
N GLY A 252 51.05 -2.49 -11.41
CA GLY A 252 50.26 -3.48 -12.17
C GLY A 252 49.18 -2.85 -13.05
N ASN A 253 49.54 -2.34 -14.24
CA ASN A 253 48.57 -1.79 -15.21
C ASN A 253 47.80 -2.90 -15.98
N GLN A 254 47.34 -3.93 -15.27
CA GLN A 254 46.60 -5.08 -15.81
C GLN A 254 45.09 -4.89 -15.62
N ALA A 255 44.31 -5.39 -16.58
CA ALA A 255 42.85 -5.41 -16.45
C ALA A 255 42.42 -6.37 -15.32
N PRO A 256 41.37 -6.05 -14.55
CA PRO A 256 40.91 -6.91 -13.44
C PRO A 256 40.45 -8.27 -13.98
N SER A 257 40.87 -9.34 -13.32
CA SER A 257 40.48 -10.71 -13.68
C SER A 257 38.98 -10.94 -13.48
N ALA A 258 38.43 -11.91 -14.20
CA ALA A 258 37.16 -12.51 -13.84
C ALA A 258 37.31 -13.28 -12.51
N CYS A 259 36.34 -13.18 -11.62
CA CYS A 259 36.32 -13.94 -10.36
C CYS A 259 36.34 -15.46 -10.64
N ARG A 260 37.03 -16.25 -9.82
CA ARG A 260 37.13 -17.71 -10.04
C ARG A 260 36.04 -18.47 -9.27
N PRO A 261 35.15 -19.24 -9.95
CA PRO A 261 34.23 -20.15 -9.29
C PRO A 261 34.96 -21.25 -8.51
N ASN A 262 34.35 -21.76 -7.44
CA ASN A 262 34.95 -22.82 -6.62
C ASN A 262 34.90 -24.18 -7.33
N SER A 263 36.03 -24.61 -7.91
CA SER A 263 36.21 -25.93 -8.51
C SER A 263 36.50 -27.01 -7.45
N LEU A 264 35.46 -27.46 -6.74
CA LEU A 264 35.56 -28.65 -5.88
C LEU A 264 35.56 -29.92 -6.74
N THR A 265 36.76 -30.40 -7.08
CA THR A 265 36.95 -31.71 -7.71
C THR A 265 36.85 -32.82 -6.68
N ASN A 266 35.95 -33.79 -6.91
CA ASN A 266 35.87 -35.01 -6.11
C ASN A 266 37.13 -35.88 -6.32
N ASN A 267 38.09 -35.83 -5.40
CA ASN A 267 38.94 -36.95 -4.98
C ASN A 267 39.99 -36.48 -3.94
N GLU A 268 39.91 -37.00 -2.72
CA GLU A 268 41.00 -37.74 -2.05
C GLU A 268 40.51 -38.35 -0.74
N SER A 269 41.24 -39.30 -0.16
CA SER A 269 40.71 -40.20 0.87
C SER A 269 41.71 -40.64 1.94
N ARG A 270 41.31 -40.47 3.21
CA ARG A 270 41.92 -41.07 4.44
C ARG A 270 43.32 -40.51 4.81
N PRO A 271 43.85 -40.73 6.04
CA PRO A 271 43.43 -41.66 7.11
C PRO A 271 43.05 -41.00 8.46
N PHE A 272 43.24 -41.72 9.58
CA PHE A 272 42.57 -41.54 10.88
C PHE A 272 43.56 -41.82 12.04
N LEU A 273 43.29 -41.29 13.25
CA LEU A 273 43.98 -41.54 14.56
C LEU A 273 45.41 -40.94 14.72
N PRO A 274 45.93 -40.77 15.96
CA PRO A 274 45.29 -40.52 17.28
C PRO A 274 45.79 -39.21 17.95
N GLY A 275 45.32 -38.86 19.15
CA GLY A 275 45.74 -37.64 19.89
C GLY A 275 46.64 -37.90 21.11
N TRP A 276 47.07 -36.85 21.83
CA TRP A 276 47.61 -36.85 23.21
C TRP A 276 47.47 -35.44 23.86
N GLN A 277 47.65 -35.32 25.18
CA GLN A 277 47.29 -34.13 26.00
C GLN A 277 48.47 -33.23 26.40
N ILE A 278 48.25 -31.92 26.61
CA ILE A 278 49.05 -31.03 27.49
C ILE A 278 48.14 -30.04 28.26
N GLN A 279 48.48 -29.78 29.52
CA GLN A 279 47.97 -28.72 30.44
C GLN A 279 49.14 -28.27 31.34
N PRO A 280 49.04 -27.19 32.13
CA PRO A 280 48.42 -25.88 31.90
C PRO A 280 49.51 -24.76 32.03
N PRO A 281 49.19 -23.47 32.29
CA PRO A 281 48.97 -23.04 33.69
C PRO A 281 47.85 -22.00 33.88
N THR A 282 47.39 -21.85 35.13
CA THR A 282 46.32 -20.92 35.53
C THR A 282 46.83 -19.60 36.09
N LEU A 283 46.20 -18.49 35.71
CA LEU A 283 46.13 -17.25 36.50
C LEU A 283 44.68 -16.71 36.47
N GLN A 284 44.28 -15.98 37.52
CA GLN A 284 42.87 -15.74 37.84
C GLN A 284 42.34 -14.38 37.37
N GLN A 285 41.04 -14.39 37.02
CA GLN A 285 40.06 -13.30 37.15
C GLN A 285 40.38 -11.90 36.61
N SER A 286 39.64 -11.51 35.57
CA SER A 286 38.54 -10.55 35.81
C SER A 286 37.37 -10.84 34.85
N ASN A 287 36.14 -10.80 35.37
CA ASN A 287 34.93 -11.04 34.57
C ASN A 287 34.46 -9.74 33.92
N LEU A 288 34.46 -9.65 32.59
CA LEU A 288 33.64 -8.68 31.85
C LEU A 288 33.40 -9.09 30.38
N ASN A 289 33.08 -10.37 30.14
CA ASN A 289 32.65 -10.86 28.82
C ASN A 289 31.23 -10.38 28.48
N LEU A 290 31.09 -9.09 28.15
CA LEU A 290 29.95 -8.55 27.42
C LEU A 290 30.01 -9.02 25.97
N VAL A 291 29.58 -10.26 25.73
CA VAL A 291 29.21 -10.72 24.39
C VAL A 291 28.10 -9.79 23.90
N PRO A 292 28.23 -9.10 22.74
CA PRO A 292 27.17 -8.27 22.22
C PRO A 292 25.96 -9.15 21.89
N GLN A 293 24.88 -9.03 22.67
CA GLN A 293 23.62 -9.68 22.31
C GLN A 293 23.14 -9.11 20.97
N PRO A 294 22.62 -9.94 20.05
CA PRO A 294 21.99 -9.44 18.83
C PRO A 294 20.83 -8.51 19.22
N LEU A 295 20.77 -7.33 18.59
CA LEU A 295 19.75 -6.31 18.87
C LEU A 295 18.36 -6.94 18.88
N ALA A 296 17.71 -6.91 20.04
CA ALA A 296 16.35 -7.38 20.21
C ALA A 296 15.37 -6.58 19.35
N ILE A 297 14.32 -7.23 18.88
CA ILE A 297 13.17 -6.55 18.27
C ILE A 297 12.51 -5.70 19.36
N ALA A 298 12.22 -4.44 19.05
CA ALA A 298 11.54 -3.56 20.00
C ALA A 298 10.11 -4.09 20.27
N PRO A 299 9.56 -4.00 21.50
CA PRO A 299 8.22 -4.53 21.79
C PRO A 299 7.13 -4.03 20.83
N GLU A 300 7.19 -2.76 20.44
CA GLU A 300 6.34 -2.11 19.44
C GLU A 300 6.39 -2.78 18.04
N GLN A 301 7.56 -3.28 17.63
CA GLN A 301 7.73 -4.04 16.39
C GLN A 301 7.12 -5.44 16.50
N ALA A 302 7.21 -6.09 17.68
CA ALA A 302 6.58 -7.38 17.93
C ALA A 302 5.05 -7.28 17.96
N GLU A 303 4.50 -6.20 18.52
CA GLU A 303 3.08 -5.87 18.44
C GLU A 303 2.63 -5.63 17.00
N THR A 304 3.36 -4.81 16.23
CA THR A 304 3.06 -4.56 14.81
C THR A 304 3.07 -5.86 13.99
N MET A 305 4.07 -6.72 14.20
CA MET A 305 4.17 -8.04 13.55
C MET A 305 3.00 -8.97 13.94
N THR A 306 2.57 -8.91 15.20
CA THR A 306 1.39 -9.65 15.70
C THR A 306 0.12 -9.23 14.95
N GLN A 307 -0.19 -7.94 14.95
CA GLN A 307 -1.35 -7.37 14.28
C GLN A 307 -1.37 -7.70 12.78
N GLU A 308 -0.22 -7.62 12.08
CA GLU A 308 -0.13 -7.97 10.66
C GLU A 308 -0.43 -9.46 10.40
N LEU A 309 0.11 -10.36 11.23
CA LEU A 309 -0.03 -11.81 11.06
C LEU A 309 -1.43 -12.31 11.42
N GLU A 310 -2.00 -11.82 12.53
CA GLU A 310 -3.40 -12.09 12.89
C GLU A 310 -4.36 -11.58 11.82
N GLY A 311 -4.18 -10.33 11.38
CA GLY A 311 -4.99 -9.72 10.33
C GLY A 311 -4.95 -10.52 9.03
N LEU A 312 -3.76 -10.97 8.60
CA LEU A 312 -3.63 -11.79 7.39
C LEU A 312 -4.27 -13.18 7.56
N ILE A 313 -4.08 -13.86 8.70
CA ILE A 313 -4.70 -15.16 8.99
C ILE A 313 -6.23 -15.04 8.99
N ASN A 314 -6.77 -13.97 9.59
CA ASN A 314 -8.20 -13.70 9.65
C ASN A 314 -8.81 -13.36 8.28
N ARG A 315 -8.16 -12.49 7.48
CA ARG A 315 -8.59 -12.18 6.10
C ARG A 315 -8.50 -13.38 5.17
N PHE A 316 -7.42 -14.17 5.28
CA PHE A 316 -7.28 -15.43 4.53
C PHE A 316 -8.42 -16.40 4.88
N ALA A 317 -8.71 -16.59 6.17
CA ALA A 317 -9.80 -17.46 6.63
C ALA A 317 -11.18 -17.00 6.12
N SER A 318 -11.47 -15.70 6.21
CA SER A 318 -12.73 -15.13 5.75
C SER A 318 -12.90 -15.22 4.23
N THR A 319 -11.83 -14.95 3.48
CA THR A 319 -11.80 -15.09 2.02
C THR A 319 -12.02 -16.55 1.61
N LEU A 320 -11.36 -17.50 2.28
CA LEU A 320 -11.53 -18.93 2.01
C LEU A 320 -12.97 -19.38 2.31
N LEU A 321 -13.54 -18.97 3.44
CA LEU A 321 -14.93 -19.25 3.79
C LEU A 321 -15.91 -18.71 2.74
N THR A 322 -15.76 -17.46 2.31
CA THR A 322 -16.57 -16.88 1.22
C THR A 322 -16.41 -17.70 -0.08
N ALA A 323 -15.18 -18.13 -0.40
CA ALA A 323 -14.86 -18.88 -1.60
C ALA A 323 -15.49 -20.30 -1.61
N ASP A 324 -15.43 -21.03 -0.49
CA ASP A 324 -16.02 -22.36 -0.35
C ASP A 324 -17.56 -22.28 -0.26
N ALA A 325 -18.12 -21.30 0.45
CA ALA A 325 -19.56 -21.07 0.50
C ALA A 325 -20.13 -20.76 -0.89
N ASN A 326 -19.49 -19.86 -1.65
CA ASN A 326 -19.87 -19.54 -3.03
C ASN A 326 -19.89 -20.78 -3.92
N ALA A 327 -18.84 -21.62 -3.84
CA ALA A 327 -18.69 -22.84 -4.64
C ALA A 327 -19.63 -24.00 -4.21
N SER A 328 -20.32 -23.89 -3.07
CA SER A 328 -21.16 -24.97 -2.53
C SER A 328 -22.56 -25.04 -3.18
N ASN A 329 -23.17 -26.23 -3.17
CA ASN A 329 -24.56 -26.44 -3.59
C ASN A 329 -25.55 -26.37 -2.40
N ILE A 330 -25.25 -25.54 -1.40
CA ILE A 330 -26.10 -25.34 -0.22
C ILE A 330 -27.23 -24.38 -0.58
N GLY A 331 -28.46 -24.74 -0.19
CA GLY A 331 -29.66 -23.95 -0.47
C GLY A 331 -29.82 -22.72 0.42
N ASP A 332 -30.66 -21.79 -0.03
CA ASP A 332 -30.73 -20.44 0.54
C ASP A 332 -31.50 -20.38 1.88
N SER A 333 -32.50 -21.24 2.08
CA SER A 333 -33.30 -21.29 3.32
C SER A 333 -32.48 -21.84 4.50
N THR A 334 -32.25 -20.99 5.50
CA THR A 334 -31.54 -21.35 6.73
C THR A 334 -32.37 -22.33 7.58
N GLU A 335 -33.70 -22.24 7.56
CA GLU A 335 -34.57 -23.16 8.32
C GLU A 335 -34.36 -24.62 7.87
N LYS A 336 -34.35 -24.88 6.56
CA LYS A 336 -34.12 -26.22 5.99
C LYS A 336 -32.72 -26.76 6.27
N VAL A 337 -31.71 -25.90 6.34
CA VAL A 337 -30.34 -26.32 6.67
C VAL A 337 -30.22 -26.72 8.14
N ILE A 338 -30.87 -25.98 9.04
CA ILE A 338 -30.92 -26.32 10.47
C ILE A 338 -31.73 -27.62 10.70
N GLU A 339 -32.87 -27.80 10.03
CA GLU A 339 -33.61 -29.08 10.05
C GLU A 339 -32.73 -30.26 9.63
N GLN A 340 -31.95 -30.11 8.55
CA GLN A 340 -31.03 -31.16 8.08
C GLN A 340 -29.95 -31.47 9.12
N VAL A 341 -29.28 -30.46 9.69
CA VAL A 341 -28.24 -30.64 10.71
C VAL A 341 -28.80 -31.33 11.97
N LEU A 342 -29.93 -30.87 12.50
CA LEU A 342 -30.59 -31.49 13.66
C LEU A 342 -31.05 -32.93 13.37
N SER A 343 -31.49 -33.23 12.13
CA SER A 343 -31.87 -34.60 11.72
C SER A 343 -30.67 -35.55 11.59
N GLN A 344 -29.47 -35.02 11.36
CA GLN A 344 -28.22 -35.81 11.34
C GLN A 344 -27.71 -36.06 12.75
N GLN A 345 -27.68 -35.03 13.61
CA GLN A 345 -27.28 -35.14 15.02
C GLN A 345 -28.17 -36.13 15.78
N THR A 346 -29.49 -36.12 15.56
CA THR A 346 -30.42 -37.09 16.17
C THR A 346 -30.24 -38.52 15.65
N LYS A 347 -29.89 -38.72 14.37
CA LYS A 347 -29.55 -40.04 13.82
C LYS A 347 -28.21 -40.61 14.30
N GLY A 348 -27.31 -39.77 14.81
CA GLY A 348 -26.08 -40.22 15.46
C GLY A 348 -26.27 -40.84 16.85
N ASN A 349 -27.39 -40.56 17.52
CA ASN A 349 -27.61 -40.87 18.95
C ASN A 349 -28.56 -42.05 19.21
N THR A 350 -28.56 -43.09 18.37
CA THR A 350 -29.28 -44.34 18.67
C THR A 350 -28.59 -45.19 19.74
N TYR A 351 -29.01 -44.98 20.99
CA TYR A 351 -28.93 -45.91 22.13
C TYR A 351 -27.55 -46.48 22.55
N GLN A 352 -26.94 -45.83 23.55
CA GLN A 352 -26.55 -46.55 24.77
C GLN A 352 -27.03 -45.78 26.02
N SER A 353 -27.31 -46.51 27.11
CA SER A 353 -27.93 -45.97 28.32
C SER A 353 -26.91 -45.30 29.25
N PRO A 354 -27.22 -44.15 29.89
CA PRO A 354 -26.27 -43.46 30.76
C PRO A 354 -26.08 -44.20 32.08
N ASN A 355 -24.86 -44.68 32.36
CA ASN A 355 -24.44 -45.00 33.72
C ASN A 355 -22.91 -44.87 33.89
N GLN A 356 -22.50 -44.00 34.82
CA GLN A 356 -21.17 -43.89 35.45
C GLN A 356 -19.91 -43.93 34.55
N GLN A 357 -19.27 -42.76 34.35
CA GLN A 357 -18.07 -42.39 35.15
C GLN A 357 -17.52 -40.99 34.77
N PHE A 358 -17.03 -40.25 35.77
CA PHE A 358 -16.15 -39.09 35.58
C PHE A 358 -14.70 -39.58 35.53
N VAL A 359 -13.96 -39.31 34.45
CA VAL A 359 -12.48 -39.37 34.41
C VAL A 359 -11.95 -38.17 33.60
N SER A 360 -10.73 -37.76 33.90
CA SER A 360 -10.07 -36.52 33.44
C SER A 360 -9.57 -36.54 31.98
N ALA A 361 -9.16 -35.35 31.51
CA ALA A 361 -8.48 -35.14 30.23
C ALA A 361 -7.09 -35.83 30.10
N ASN A 362 -6.55 -35.76 28.88
CA ASN A 362 -5.29 -36.30 28.33
C ASN A 362 -5.40 -37.68 27.65
N SER A 363 -4.63 -37.83 26.54
CA SER A 363 -4.79 -38.82 25.45
C SER A 363 -6.14 -38.65 24.70
N ILE A 364 -6.25 -38.90 23.39
CA ILE A 364 -5.45 -39.74 22.49
C ILE A 364 -4.99 -38.96 21.25
N ALA A 365 -3.69 -39.02 20.96
CA ALA A 365 -3.18 -38.93 19.60
C ALA A 365 -2.88 -40.36 19.10
N SER A 366 -2.84 -40.54 17.77
CA SER A 366 -2.71 -41.83 17.06
C SER A 366 -3.86 -42.84 17.28
N THR A 367 -4.72 -42.97 16.27
CA THR A 367 -5.05 -44.24 15.58
C THR A 367 -5.98 -43.90 14.41
N PHE A 368 -5.43 -43.80 13.20
CA PHE A 368 -6.23 -43.69 11.96
C PHE A 368 -5.47 -44.33 10.79
N SER A 369 -5.43 -45.66 10.80
CA SER A 369 -4.87 -46.47 9.73
C SER A 369 -5.66 -47.77 9.60
N GLN A 370 -6.20 -48.02 8.40
CA GLN A 370 -6.85 -49.26 7.98
C GLN A 370 -8.08 -49.72 8.79
N GLN A 371 -9.28 -49.47 8.26
CA GLN A 371 -10.00 -50.55 7.57
C GLN A 371 -11.11 -50.00 6.68
N SER A 372 -11.04 -50.32 5.39
CA SER A 372 -12.09 -50.08 4.40
C SER A 372 -12.91 -51.35 4.19
N LYS A 373 -14.23 -51.26 4.39
CA LYS A 373 -15.22 -52.21 3.83
C LYS A 373 -16.44 -51.45 3.34
N GLU A 374 -17.03 -51.93 2.24
CA GLU A 374 -18.12 -51.23 1.58
C GLU A 374 -19.43 -51.28 2.39
N ASN A 375 -20.24 -50.24 2.24
CA ASN A 375 -21.69 -50.35 2.38
C ASN A 375 -22.36 -49.36 1.42
N THR A 376 -22.92 -49.88 0.33
CA THR A 376 -23.35 -49.08 -0.82
C THR A 376 -24.76 -48.55 -0.63
N TYR A 377 -24.88 -47.26 -0.28
CA TYR A 377 -26.14 -46.52 -0.40
C TYR A 377 -25.92 -45.28 -1.28
N GLN A 378 -26.66 -45.21 -2.39
CA GLN A 378 -26.63 -44.07 -3.30
C GLN A 378 -27.42 -42.89 -2.70
N SER A 379 -26.71 -41.89 -2.18
CA SER A 379 -27.25 -40.54 -1.99
C SER A 379 -26.83 -39.65 -3.17
N SER A 380 -27.71 -38.77 -3.60
CA SER A 380 -27.55 -38.01 -4.85
C SER A 380 -26.63 -36.79 -4.69
N ASN A 381 -25.43 -36.86 -5.26
CA ASN A 381 -24.58 -35.74 -5.70
C ASN A 381 -24.61 -34.44 -4.86
N GLN A 382 -24.34 -34.54 -3.56
CA GLN A 382 -23.63 -33.44 -2.90
C GLN A 382 -22.16 -33.49 -3.32
N GLN A 383 -21.71 -32.54 -4.13
CA GLN A 383 -20.28 -32.31 -4.32
C GLN A 383 -19.71 -31.77 -3.00
N VAL A 384 -19.17 -32.67 -2.19
CA VAL A 384 -18.36 -32.31 -1.02
C VAL A 384 -17.11 -31.60 -1.55
N ILE A 385 -17.08 -30.27 -1.40
CA ILE A 385 -15.85 -29.49 -1.59
C ILE A 385 -14.83 -30.07 -0.62
N SER A 386 -13.69 -30.53 -1.14
CA SER A 386 -12.67 -31.10 -0.28
C SER A 386 -12.01 -29.98 0.54
N LEU A 387 -12.32 -29.96 1.84
CA LEU A 387 -11.71 -29.10 2.88
C LEU A 387 -10.22 -29.41 3.13
N ASN A 388 -9.53 -29.90 2.09
CA ASN A 388 -8.16 -30.38 2.07
C ASN A 388 -7.40 -29.77 0.86
N SER A 389 -7.81 -28.58 0.43
CA SER A 389 -7.06 -27.77 -0.53
C SER A 389 -5.78 -27.23 0.11
N LYS A 390 -4.80 -26.80 -0.71
CA LYS A 390 -3.57 -26.16 -0.20
C LYS A 390 -3.87 -24.94 0.69
N ALA A 391 -4.92 -24.19 0.40
CA ALA A 391 -5.34 -23.06 1.21
C ALA A 391 -5.81 -23.48 2.62
N HIS A 392 -6.56 -24.59 2.74
CA HIS A 392 -6.94 -25.16 4.04
C HIS A 392 -5.72 -25.61 4.84
N GLN A 393 -4.74 -26.23 4.17
CA GLN A 393 -3.49 -26.69 4.78
C GLN A 393 -2.65 -25.50 5.28
N ALA A 394 -2.41 -24.50 4.43
CA ALA A 394 -1.70 -23.27 4.79
C ALA A 394 -2.37 -22.50 5.92
N LEU A 395 -3.70 -22.42 5.96
CA LEU A 395 -4.44 -21.79 7.07
C LEU A 395 -4.30 -22.56 8.39
N LYS A 396 -4.37 -23.90 8.34
CA LYS A 396 -4.19 -24.77 9.51
C LYS A 396 -2.77 -24.65 10.06
N GLU A 397 -1.76 -24.66 9.19
CA GLU A 397 -0.37 -24.44 9.53
C GLU A 397 -0.17 -23.04 10.12
N ALA A 398 -0.68 -21.99 9.49
CA ALA A 398 -0.55 -20.62 9.98
C ALA A 398 -1.18 -20.41 11.37
N LYS A 399 -2.34 -21.02 11.65
CA LYS A 399 -2.94 -21.01 13.01
C LYS A 399 -2.10 -21.76 14.04
N SER A 400 -1.27 -22.72 13.63
CA SER A 400 -0.29 -23.38 14.51
C SER A 400 0.98 -22.53 14.70
N ASN A 401 1.50 -21.97 13.60
CA ASN A 401 2.69 -21.13 13.59
C ASN A 401 2.47 -19.82 14.35
N LEU A 402 1.26 -19.27 14.35
CA LEU A 402 0.89 -18.11 15.19
C LEU A 402 1.06 -18.42 16.69
N LYS A 403 0.66 -19.62 17.16
CA LYS A 403 0.87 -20.05 18.55
C LYS A 403 2.35 -20.22 18.87
N LYS A 404 3.12 -20.76 17.93
CA LYS A 404 4.59 -20.85 18.04
C LYS A 404 5.25 -19.47 18.05
N PHE A 405 4.76 -18.52 17.24
CA PHE A 405 5.21 -17.14 17.22
C PHE A 405 5.02 -16.44 18.57
N TYR A 406 3.83 -16.55 19.18
CA TYR A 406 3.60 -16.04 20.54
C TYR A 406 4.56 -16.67 21.55
N SER A 407 4.71 -18.00 21.55
CA SER A 407 5.61 -18.67 22.49
C SER A 407 7.08 -18.24 22.32
N LEU A 408 7.51 -17.93 21.08
CA LEU A 408 8.84 -17.37 20.81
C LEU A 408 8.98 -15.91 21.29
N LEU A 409 7.92 -15.10 21.21
CA LEU A 409 7.89 -13.74 21.81
C LEU A 409 7.92 -13.79 23.34
N GLU A 410 7.17 -14.68 23.97
CA GLU A 410 7.19 -14.92 25.43
C GLU A 410 8.59 -15.35 25.91
N GLN A 411 9.23 -16.27 25.16
CA GLN A 411 10.61 -16.70 25.38
C GLN A 411 11.66 -15.63 25.00
N ARG A 412 11.25 -14.52 24.40
CA ARG A 412 12.10 -13.43 23.89
C ARG A 412 13.07 -13.85 22.78
N ASP A 413 12.84 -14.97 22.10
CA ASP A 413 13.57 -15.34 20.88
C ASP A 413 12.98 -14.62 19.67
N TYR A 414 13.26 -13.31 19.63
CA TYR A 414 12.83 -12.43 18.55
C TYR A 414 13.39 -12.84 17.17
N LEU A 415 14.52 -13.55 17.11
CA LEU A 415 15.14 -13.96 15.85
C LEU A 415 14.48 -15.21 15.25
N GLN A 416 14.00 -16.15 16.07
CA GLN A 416 13.12 -17.22 15.62
C GLN A 416 11.70 -16.70 15.38
N ALA A 417 11.13 -15.88 16.27
CA ALA A 417 9.80 -15.28 16.08
C ALA A 417 9.70 -14.55 14.73
N LYS A 418 10.70 -13.74 14.36
CA LYS A 418 10.70 -13.05 13.06
C LYS A 418 10.76 -14.00 11.87
N ARG A 419 11.52 -15.09 11.94
CA ARG A 419 11.56 -16.11 10.87
C ARG A 419 10.20 -16.80 10.74
N GLU A 420 9.63 -17.24 11.85
CA GLU A 420 8.29 -17.85 11.91
C GLU A 420 7.23 -16.97 11.25
N TRP A 421 7.25 -15.67 11.57
CA TRP A 421 6.38 -14.66 10.99
C TRP A 421 6.63 -14.45 9.49
N GLN A 422 7.90 -14.35 9.05
CA GLN A 422 8.24 -14.19 7.63
C GLN A 422 7.78 -15.40 6.79
N ASP A 423 8.04 -16.61 7.26
CA ASP A 423 7.74 -17.84 6.53
C ASP A 423 6.24 -18.18 6.55
N THR A 424 5.54 -17.92 7.66
CA THR A 424 4.07 -18.09 7.74
C THR A 424 3.36 -17.09 6.83
N ARG A 425 3.78 -15.82 6.85
CA ARG A 425 3.23 -14.78 5.97
C ARG A 425 3.47 -15.11 4.49
N ARG A 426 4.64 -15.63 4.14
CA ARG A 426 4.95 -16.16 2.80
C ARG A 426 4.01 -17.30 2.41
N SER A 427 3.85 -18.31 3.27
CA SER A 427 2.96 -19.47 3.01
C SER A 427 1.50 -19.05 2.77
N LEU A 428 0.99 -18.08 3.54
CA LEU A 428 -0.34 -17.49 3.34
C LEU A 428 -0.46 -16.70 2.02
N TRP A 429 0.58 -15.99 1.60
CA TRP A 429 0.57 -15.29 0.31
C TRP A 429 0.67 -16.24 -0.89
N ASP A 430 1.53 -17.26 -0.81
CA ASP A 430 1.74 -18.25 -1.89
C ASP A 430 0.51 -19.17 -2.09
N ASN A 431 -0.38 -19.27 -1.09
CA ASN A 431 -1.60 -20.08 -1.12
C ASN A 431 -2.91 -19.25 -0.99
N TYR A 432 -2.86 -17.93 -1.19
CA TYR A 432 -4.01 -17.04 -0.99
C TYR A 432 -5.20 -17.43 -1.90
N PRO A 433 -6.46 -17.51 -1.38
CA PRO A 433 -7.62 -17.93 -2.18
C PRO A 433 -7.87 -17.01 -3.38
N THR A 434 -7.44 -17.48 -4.56
CA THR A 434 -7.45 -16.75 -5.84
C THR A 434 -7.79 -17.66 -7.02
N ASP A 435 -8.31 -18.86 -6.74
CA ASP A 435 -8.65 -19.92 -7.70
C ASP A 435 -10.11 -19.87 -8.17
N ARG A 436 -11.00 -19.22 -7.39
CA ARG A 436 -12.46 -19.20 -7.60
C ARG A 436 -13.10 -17.88 -7.19
N GLN A 437 -14.40 -17.74 -7.49
CA GLN A 437 -15.17 -16.51 -7.26
C GLN A 437 -15.41 -16.19 -5.78
N VAL A 438 -15.07 -14.97 -5.39
CA VAL A 438 -15.26 -14.39 -4.05
C VAL A 438 -15.99 -13.05 -4.06
N ALA A 439 -16.20 -12.47 -5.25
CA ALA A 439 -16.95 -11.23 -5.38
C ALA A 439 -18.43 -11.35 -5.02
N GLN A 440 -18.97 -10.24 -4.55
CA GLN A 440 -20.39 -9.98 -4.30
C GLN A 440 -20.83 -8.80 -5.20
N SER A 441 -22.14 -8.54 -5.30
CA SER A 441 -22.68 -7.34 -5.96
C SER A 441 -22.04 -6.07 -5.40
N GLU A 442 -21.06 -5.52 -6.11
CA GLU A 442 -20.19 -4.45 -5.62
C GLU A 442 -19.69 -3.56 -6.75
N ILE A 443 -19.34 -2.32 -6.42
CA ILE A 443 -18.75 -1.40 -7.40
C ILE A 443 -17.25 -1.70 -7.50
N ARG A 444 -16.82 -2.22 -8.66
CA ARG A 444 -15.44 -2.58 -8.95
C ARG A 444 -14.89 -1.54 -9.91
N ALA A 445 -14.42 -0.43 -9.36
CA ALA A 445 -14.03 0.75 -10.13
C ALA A 445 -12.52 0.82 -10.42
N ILE A 446 -12.14 1.51 -11.49
CA ILE A 446 -10.74 1.84 -11.80
C ILE A 446 -10.60 3.25 -12.37
N TRP A 447 -9.55 3.98 -11.96
CA TRP A 447 -9.13 5.21 -12.63
C TRP A 447 -8.34 4.88 -13.89
N LEU A 448 -8.84 5.32 -15.04
CA LEU A 448 -8.17 5.19 -16.33
C LEU A 448 -7.54 6.56 -16.66
N ASP A 449 -6.23 6.64 -16.44
CA ASP A 449 -5.44 7.85 -16.45
C ASP A 449 -5.07 8.35 -17.85
N ARG A 450 -4.81 9.66 -17.97
CA ARG A 450 -4.37 10.33 -19.21
C ARG A 450 -3.05 9.78 -19.77
N GLY A 451 -2.21 9.10 -18.96
CA GLY A 451 -1.05 8.37 -19.45
C GLY A 451 -1.47 7.17 -20.31
N THR A 452 -2.34 6.33 -19.77
CA THR A 452 -3.00 5.22 -20.45
C THR A 452 -3.81 5.68 -21.68
N ILE A 453 -4.60 6.76 -21.58
CA ILE A 453 -5.38 7.29 -22.73
C ILE A 453 -4.45 7.74 -23.89
N VAL A 454 -3.39 8.50 -23.58
CA VAL A 454 -2.42 8.94 -24.60
C VAL A 454 -1.65 7.76 -25.21
N LYS A 455 -1.40 6.70 -24.46
CA LYS A 455 -0.78 5.46 -24.97
C LYS A 455 -1.67 4.71 -25.95
N ALA A 456 -3.00 4.77 -25.80
CA ALA A 456 -3.93 4.09 -26.70
C ALA A 456 -3.87 4.65 -28.13
N ARG A 457 -3.93 5.98 -28.30
CA ARG A 457 -3.91 6.68 -29.63
C ARG A 457 -5.08 6.38 -30.58
N SER A 458 -5.83 5.29 -30.40
CA SER A 458 -6.95 4.89 -31.25
C SER A 458 -8.07 4.22 -30.45
N GLU A 459 -9.28 4.15 -31.01
CA GLU A 459 -10.38 3.35 -30.44
C GLU A 459 -10.02 1.86 -30.35
N SER A 460 -9.34 1.29 -31.36
CA SER A 460 -8.98 -0.14 -31.38
C SER A 460 -7.97 -0.52 -30.30
N ASP A 461 -7.04 0.37 -29.98
CA ASP A 461 -6.08 0.18 -28.89
C ASP A 461 -6.71 0.44 -27.52
N LEU A 462 -7.66 1.38 -27.44
CA LEU A 462 -8.46 1.61 -26.25
C LEU A 462 -9.38 0.42 -25.95
N ALA A 463 -9.95 -0.22 -26.99
CA ALA A 463 -10.76 -1.43 -26.86
C ALA A 463 -10.02 -2.53 -26.11
N LYS A 464 -8.75 -2.79 -26.47
CA LYS A 464 -7.88 -3.77 -25.80
C LYS A 464 -7.72 -3.49 -24.30
N ILE A 465 -7.72 -2.22 -23.88
CA ILE A 465 -7.67 -1.86 -22.47
C ILE A 465 -9.02 -2.20 -21.81
N PHE A 466 -10.13 -1.78 -22.42
CA PHE A 466 -11.47 -2.07 -21.92
C PHE A 466 -11.80 -3.58 -21.90
N ASP A 467 -11.27 -4.39 -22.82
CA ASP A 467 -11.38 -5.86 -22.83
C ASP A 467 -10.70 -6.48 -21.61
N ARG A 468 -9.48 -6.04 -21.26
CA ARG A 468 -8.76 -6.48 -20.07
C ARG A 468 -9.49 -6.11 -18.78
N LEU A 469 -10.07 -4.91 -18.71
CA LEU A 469 -10.86 -4.45 -17.57
C LEU A 469 -12.14 -5.30 -17.40
N ALA A 470 -12.88 -5.54 -18.49
CA ALA A 470 -14.08 -6.38 -18.47
C ALA A 470 -13.77 -7.84 -18.08
N THR A 471 -12.64 -8.38 -18.56
CA THR A 471 -12.13 -9.72 -18.20
C THR A 471 -11.81 -9.82 -16.72
N ALA A 472 -11.22 -8.77 -16.14
CA ALA A 472 -10.96 -8.62 -14.71
C ALA A 472 -12.21 -8.26 -13.87
N GLY A 473 -13.41 -8.29 -14.47
CA GLY A 473 -14.67 -8.02 -13.78
C GLY A 473 -14.91 -6.58 -13.36
N ILE A 474 -14.05 -5.63 -13.77
CA ILE A 474 -14.28 -4.19 -13.56
C ILE A 474 -15.63 -3.81 -14.16
N ASN A 475 -16.39 -3.00 -13.45
CA ASN A 475 -17.74 -2.62 -13.86
C ASN A 475 -17.98 -1.10 -13.91
N THR A 476 -17.02 -0.29 -13.44
CA THR A 476 -17.06 1.17 -13.50
C THR A 476 -15.66 1.73 -13.85
N VAL A 477 -15.59 2.69 -14.78
CA VAL A 477 -14.35 3.33 -15.20
C VAL A 477 -14.41 4.83 -14.94
N PHE A 478 -13.48 5.35 -14.14
CA PHE A 478 -13.29 6.78 -13.92
C PHE A 478 -12.26 7.31 -14.94
N PHE A 479 -12.75 7.81 -16.06
CA PHE A 479 -11.95 8.09 -17.26
C PHE A 479 -11.41 9.54 -17.25
N GLU A 480 -10.10 9.74 -17.27
CA GLU A 480 -9.49 11.08 -17.09
C GLU A 480 -9.80 12.03 -18.25
N THR A 481 -10.85 12.83 -18.06
CA THR A 481 -11.53 13.60 -19.10
C THR A 481 -11.07 15.06 -19.13
N ILE A 482 -10.73 15.62 -17.97
CA ILE A 482 -10.12 16.96 -17.83
C ILE A 482 -8.91 16.86 -16.88
N ASN A 483 -7.73 17.22 -17.40
CA ASN A 483 -6.45 17.18 -16.68
C ASN A 483 -5.61 18.41 -17.05
N ALA A 484 -4.97 19.05 -16.07
CA ALA A 484 -4.03 20.17 -16.27
C ALA A 484 -4.59 21.32 -17.15
N GLY A 485 -5.89 21.60 -17.06
CA GLY A 485 -6.58 22.65 -17.83
C GLY A 485 -6.97 22.27 -19.27
N TYR A 486 -6.65 21.05 -19.72
CA TYR A 486 -7.02 20.52 -21.03
C TYR A 486 -8.18 19.53 -20.93
N THR A 487 -9.07 19.51 -21.92
CA THR A 487 -9.99 18.39 -22.16
C THR A 487 -9.29 17.30 -22.95
N ILE A 488 -9.66 16.03 -22.71
CA ILE A 488 -9.23 14.91 -23.55
C ILE A 488 -9.99 14.88 -24.89
N TYR A 489 -11.20 15.45 -24.92
CA TYR A 489 -12.10 15.51 -26.08
C TYR A 489 -12.13 16.92 -26.74
N PRO A 490 -12.59 17.05 -28.00
CA PRO A 490 -12.87 18.33 -28.66
C PRO A 490 -14.06 19.06 -28.02
N SER A 491 -13.76 19.93 -27.06
CA SER A 491 -14.72 20.77 -26.32
C SER A 491 -15.06 22.07 -27.05
N ARG A 492 -16.27 22.60 -26.82
CA ARG A 492 -16.70 23.94 -27.23
C ARG A 492 -16.50 24.99 -26.13
N VAL A 493 -16.19 24.55 -24.90
CA VAL A 493 -16.07 25.40 -23.70
C VAL A 493 -14.60 25.57 -23.27
N ALA A 494 -13.82 24.49 -23.23
CA ALA A 494 -12.39 24.56 -22.92
C ALA A 494 -11.60 25.21 -24.07
N PRO A 495 -10.61 26.08 -23.80
CA PRO A 495 -9.86 26.74 -24.87
C PRO A 495 -9.01 25.80 -25.73
N GLN A 496 -8.71 24.59 -25.26
CA GLN A 496 -7.84 23.65 -25.97
C GLN A 496 -8.02 22.18 -25.54
N GLN A 497 -8.16 21.28 -26.52
CA GLN A 497 -7.93 19.83 -26.32
C GLN A 497 -6.45 19.57 -26.01
N ASN A 498 -6.18 18.54 -25.21
CA ASN A 498 -4.82 18.10 -24.89
C ASN A 498 -4.03 17.76 -26.19
N PRO A 499 -2.84 18.34 -26.43
CA PRO A 499 -2.11 18.12 -27.69
C PRO A 499 -1.83 16.65 -28.04
N LEU A 500 -1.71 15.78 -27.03
CA LEU A 500 -1.30 14.38 -27.18
C LEU A 500 -2.41 13.45 -27.68
N VAL A 501 -3.66 13.93 -27.78
CA VAL A 501 -4.82 13.19 -28.33
C VAL A 501 -5.54 13.97 -29.44
N ARG A 502 -4.93 15.05 -29.95
CA ARG A 502 -5.51 15.86 -31.02
C ARG A 502 -5.73 15.02 -32.28
N GLY A 503 -6.92 15.11 -32.86
CA GLY A 503 -7.30 14.39 -34.09
C GLY A 503 -8.29 13.25 -33.89
N TRP A 504 -8.64 12.91 -32.64
CA TRP A 504 -9.73 11.99 -32.30
C TRP A 504 -10.45 12.43 -31.02
N ASP A 505 -11.56 11.75 -30.68
CA ASP A 505 -12.28 11.93 -29.41
C ASP A 505 -12.16 10.66 -28.55
N PRO A 506 -11.27 10.65 -27.55
CA PRO A 506 -11.12 9.50 -26.65
C PRO A 506 -12.31 9.28 -25.72
N LEU A 507 -13.13 10.29 -25.43
CA LEU A 507 -14.28 10.16 -24.54
C LEU A 507 -15.46 9.49 -25.25
N GLU A 508 -15.73 9.88 -26.51
CA GLU A 508 -16.73 9.22 -27.37
C GLU A 508 -16.41 7.73 -27.54
N ALA A 509 -15.15 7.43 -27.89
CA ALA A 509 -14.64 6.06 -27.98
C ALA A 509 -14.78 5.30 -26.65
N ALA A 510 -14.38 5.89 -25.54
CA ALA A 510 -14.41 5.22 -24.23
C ALA A 510 -15.85 4.91 -23.75
N VAL A 511 -16.81 5.81 -23.96
CA VAL A 511 -18.22 5.59 -23.58
C VAL A 511 -18.80 4.40 -24.35
N LYS A 512 -18.61 4.39 -25.68
CA LYS A 512 -19.01 3.26 -26.55
C LYS A 512 -18.41 1.94 -26.07
N LEU A 513 -17.08 1.90 -25.87
CA LEU A 513 -16.36 0.69 -25.47
C LEU A 513 -16.76 0.18 -24.08
N ALA A 514 -17.09 1.08 -23.15
CA ALA A 514 -17.64 0.73 -21.83
C ALA A 514 -19.01 0.04 -21.96
N HIS A 515 -19.93 0.65 -22.70
CA HIS A 515 -21.31 0.19 -22.85
C HIS A 515 -21.41 -1.14 -23.60
N GLU A 516 -20.65 -1.32 -24.68
CA GLU A 516 -20.48 -2.63 -25.36
C GLU A 516 -20.12 -3.75 -24.36
N ARG A 517 -19.27 -3.43 -23.39
CA ARG A 517 -18.76 -4.36 -22.38
C ARG A 517 -19.57 -4.36 -21.09
N ASN A 518 -20.74 -3.73 -21.05
CA ASN A 518 -21.58 -3.63 -19.85
C ASN A 518 -20.80 -3.08 -18.62
N MET A 519 -19.96 -2.07 -18.83
CA MET A 519 -19.33 -1.26 -17.79
C MET A 519 -19.88 0.16 -17.85
N GLU A 520 -19.95 0.84 -16.72
CA GLU A 520 -20.21 2.29 -16.68
C GLU A 520 -18.93 3.09 -16.91
N LEU A 521 -19.06 4.26 -17.55
CA LEU A 521 -18.01 5.27 -17.61
C LEU A 521 -18.47 6.55 -16.93
N HIS A 522 -17.72 6.98 -15.92
CA HIS A 522 -17.88 8.29 -15.30
C HIS A 522 -16.72 9.19 -15.74
N ALA A 523 -17.02 10.39 -16.25
CA ALA A 523 -16.01 11.34 -16.68
C ALA A 523 -15.28 11.95 -15.47
N TRP A 524 -14.00 11.61 -15.28
CA TRP A 524 -13.16 12.16 -14.20
C TRP A 524 -12.62 13.53 -14.59
N VAL A 525 -12.95 14.53 -13.78
CA VAL A 525 -12.69 15.95 -14.04
C VAL A 525 -11.92 16.56 -12.88
N TRP A 526 -10.73 17.10 -13.17
CA TRP A 526 -10.02 18.00 -12.26
C TRP A 526 -10.75 19.35 -12.24
N ALA A 527 -11.54 19.61 -11.19
CA ALA A 527 -12.37 20.80 -11.06
C ALA A 527 -11.55 22.09 -10.92
N PHE A 528 -10.89 22.30 -9.77
CA PHE A 528 -10.17 23.56 -9.51
C PHE A 528 -8.66 23.51 -9.85
N ALA A 529 -8.11 22.38 -10.34
CA ALA A 529 -6.69 22.27 -10.71
C ALA A 529 -6.46 22.48 -12.22
N GLY A 530 -6.18 23.73 -12.62
CA GLY A 530 -6.14 24.17 -14.03
C GLY A 530 -4.76 24.19 -14.72
N GLY A 531 -3.65 23.99 -14.00
CA GLY A 531 -2.29 23.96 -14.58
C GLY A 531 -1.34 23.00 -13.85
N ASN A 532 -0.30 22.50 -14.52
CA ASN A 532 0.55 21.44 -13.97
C ASN A 532 1.96 21.41 -14.60
N GLN A 533 3.00 21.75 -13.83
CA GLN A 533 4.40 21.80 -14.25
C GLN A 533 4.89 20.45 -14.81
N ARG A 534 4.43 19.32 -14.26
CA ARG A 534 4.78 17.98 -14.77
C ARG A 534 4.15 17.70 -16.13
N HIS A 535 2.98 18.29 -16.42
CA HIS A 535 2.37 18.17 -17.74
C HIS A 535 3.05 19.07 -18.77
N ASN A 536 3.49 20.27 -18.37
CA ASN A 536 4.29 21.16 -19.22
C ASN A 536 5.57 20.49 -19.70
N ILE A 537 6.29 19.77 -18.82
CA ILE A 537 7.47 18.97 -19.19
C ILE A 537 7.14 17.91 -20.25
N ILE A 538 6.01 17.19 -20.12
CA ILE A 538 5.57 16.18 -21.10
C ILE A 538 5.23 16.81 -22.46
N LEU A 539 4.70 18.04 -22.47
CA LEU A 539 4.37 18.81 -23.67
C LEU A 539 5.55 19.62 -24.24
N ASN A 540 6.74 19.56 -23.62
CA ASN A 540 7.89 20.44 -23.91
C ASN A 540 7.53 21.95 -23.88
N LEU A 541 6.72 22.34 -22.90
CA LEU A 541 6.31 23.73 -22.62
C LEU A 541 7.10 24.32 -21.45
N PRO A 542 7.21 25.66 -21.34
CA PRO A 542 7.79 26.33 -20.17
C PRO A 542 7.14 25.86 -18.86
N GLN A 543 7.93 25.66 -17.80
CA GLN A 543 7.39 25.11 -16.54
C GLN A 543 6.38 26.06 -15.90
N ASP A 544 6.56 27.37 -16.04
CA ASP A 544 5.68 28.44 -15.58
C ASP A 544 4.40 28.64 -16.42
N TYR A 545 4.23 27.90 -17.53
CA TYR A 545 3.01 27.96 -18.33
C TYR A 545 1.78 27.49 -17.53
N LEU A 546 0.81 28.38 -17.33
CA LEU A 546 -0.31 28.17 -16.40
C LEU A 546 -1.38 27.16 -16.87
N GLY A 547 -1.27 26.62 -18.09
CA GLY A 547 -2.35 25.89 -18.75
C GLY A 547 -3.27 26.83 -19.54
N PRO A 548 -4.02 26.32 -20.54
CA PRO A 548 -4.68 27.16 -21.55
C PRO A 548 -5.76 28.07 -20.97
N ILE A 549 -6.46 27.64 -19.91
CA ILE A 549 -7.50 28.45 -19.26
C ILE A 549 -6.94 29.58 -18.40
N LEU A 550 -5.90 29.32 -17.60
CA LEU A 550 -5.28 30.32 -16.74
C LEU A 550 -4.35 31.28 -17.50
N SER A 551 -3.81 30.87 -18.66
CA SER A 551 -3.16 31.80 -19.60
C SER A 551 -4.16 32.73 -20.29
N ARG A 552 -5.40 32.28 -20.56
CA ARG A 552 -6.47 33.11 -21.14
C ARG A 552 -7.13 34.04 -20.13
N TYR A 553 -7.25 33.59 -18.87
CA TYR A 553 -7.82 34.38 -17.76
C TYR A 553 -6.89 34.36 -16.54
N PRO A 554 -5.81 35.17 -16.53
CA PRO A 554 -4.82 35.16 -15.43
C PRO A 554 -5.40 35.49 -14.05
N ASP A 555 -6.46 36.28 -13.99
CA ASP A 555 -7.14 36.71 -12.76
C ASP A 555 -8.08 35.64 -12.16
N TRP A 556 -8.27 34.53 -12.87
CA TRP A 556 -8.97 33.35 -12.35
C TRP A 556 -8.07 32.45 -11.50
N SER A 557 -6.77 32.77 -11.38
CA SER A 557 -5.83 31.98 -10.57
C SER A 557 -6.05 32.14 -9.07
N ASN A 558 -5.71 31.10 -8.32
CA ASN A 558 -5.81 30.99 -6.86
C ASN A 558 -4.40 30.92 -6.22
N PRO A 559 -3.69 32.06 -6.12
CA PRO A 559 -2.31 32.10 -5.64
C PRO A 559 -2.19 31.96 -4.11
N ASP A 560 -0.95 31.87 -3.65
CA ASP A 560 -0.59 32.18 -2.27
C ASP A 560 -0.56 33.69 -1.99
N ARG A 561 -0.28 34.05 -0.74
CA ARG A 561 -0.23 35.42 -0.23
C ARG A 561 0.80 36.28 -0.97
N GLU A 562 1.88 35.66 -1.44
CA GLU A 562 2.98 36.28 -2.17
C GLU A 562 2.70 36.39 -3.67
N GLY A 563 1.57 35.83 -4.15
CA GLY A 563 1.14 35.90 -5.55
C GLY A 563 1.60 34.72 -6.42
N ASN A 564 2.27 33.70 -5.87
CA ASN A 564 2.72 32.56 -6.65
C ASN A 564 1.51 31.70 -7.07
N LYS A 565 1.35 31.52 -8.38
CA LYS A 565 0.22 30.79 -8.96
C LYS A 565 0.39 29.27 -8.91
N PHE A 566 1.61 28.77 -8.74
CA PHE A 566 1.91 27.34 -8.59
C PHE A 566 2.09 26.96 -7.11
N HIS A 567 1.41 25.89 -6.71
CA HIS A 567 1.52 25.34 -5.37
C HIS A 567 2.90 24.68 -5.14
N TYR A 568 3.67 25.22 -4.19
CA TYR A 568 5.08 24.94 -3.92
C TYR A 568 5.56 23.47 -3.94
N ASN A 569 4.75 22.51 -3.45
CA ASN A 569 5.08 21.08 -3.51
C ASN A 569 4.47 20.39 -4.75
N SER A 570 3.15 20.44 -4.92
CA SER A 570 2.45 19.68 -5.97
C SER A 570 2.69 20.13 -7.42
N GLY A 571 3.28 21.32 -7.64
CA GLY A 571 3.57 21.85 -8.98
C GLY A 571 2.33 22.15 -9.82
N LYS A 572 1.18 22.40 -9.17
CA LYS A 572 -0.10 22.69 -9.85
C LYS A 572 -0.54 24.13 -9.62
N ALA A 573 -1.12 24.73 -10.67
CA ALA A 573 -1.85 25.99 -10.57
C ALA A 573 -3.35 25.72 -10.45
N PHE A 574 -4.01 26.49 -9.60
CA PHE A 574 -5.45 26.32 -9.30
C PHE A 574 -6.26 27.53 -9.75
N LEU A 575 -7.53 27.27 -10.06
CA LEU A 575 -8.58 28.25 -10.29
C LEU A 575 -9.17 28.70 -8.94
N ASP A 576 -9.67 29.94 -8.84
CA ASP A 576 -10.32 30.48 -7.63
C ASP A 576 -11.79 30.03 -7.52
N PRO A 577 -12.16 29.20 -6.52
CA PRO A 577 -13.54 28.76 -6.32
C PRO A 577 -14.55 29.87 -6.02
N ALA A 578 -14.09 31.04 -5.55
CA ALA A 578 -14.96 32.20 -5.33
C ALA A 578 -15.27 32.97 -6.62
N ASN A 579 -14.52 32.75 -7.70
CA ASN A 579 -14.65 33.52 -8.94
C ASN A 579 -15.87 33.07 -9.75
N PRO A 580 -16.87 33.94 -10.03
CA PRO A 580 -18.07 33.54 -10.76
C PRO A 580 -17.80 33.05 -12.19
N GLY A 581 -16.75 33.58 -12.84
CA GLY A 581 -16.30 33.14 -14.17
C GLY A 581 -15.76 31.71 -14.15
N VAL A 582 -14.95 31.37 -13.13
CA VAL A 582 -14.48 30.00 -12.89
C VAL A 582 -15.66 29.06 -12.66
N ARG A 583 -16.58 29.41 -11.74
CA ARG A 583 -17.76 28.58 -11.44
C ARG A 583 -18.59 28.33 -12.71
N ARG A 584 -18.88 29.38 -13.49
CA ARG A 584 -19.64 29.25 -14.74
C ARG A 584 -18.91 28.43 -15.81
N TYR A 585 -17.60 28.59 -15.95
CA TYR A 585 -16.77 27.79 -16.87
C TYR A 585 -16.80 26.29 -16.52
N LEU A 586 -16.65 25.96 -15.24
CA LEU A 586 -16.70 24.56 -14.79
C LEU A 586 -18.11 23.96 -14.93
N SER A 587 -19.17 24.68 -14.53
CA SER A 587 -20.54 24.21 -14.77
C SER A 587 -20.83 23.96 -16.26
N LEU A 588 -20.37 24.84 -17.16
CA LEU A 588 -20.53 24.66 -18.60
C LEU A 588 -19.74 23.46 -19.15
N LEU A 589 -18.57 23.14 -18.60
CA LEU A 589 -17.82 21.94 -18.99
C LEU A 589 -18.48 20.64 -18.50
N LEU A 590 -19.04 20.65 -17.29
CA LEU A 590 -19.75 19.50 -16.74
C LEU A 590 -21.09 19.28 -17.47
N GLU A 591 -21.80 20.37 -17.79
CA GLU A 591 -22.98 20.34 -18.67
C GLU A 591 -22.62 19.85 -20.08
N GLU A 592 -21.52 20.33 -20.69
CA GLU A 592 -21.07 19.86 -22.00
C GLU A 592 -20.80 18.35 -22.01
N ILE A 593 -20.12 17.83 -20.98
CA ILE A 593 -19.86 16.39 -20.83
C ILE A 593 -21.17 15.61 -20.68
N ALA A 594 -22.04 16.02 -19.75
CA ALA A 594 -23.28 15.32 -19.43
C ALA A 594 -24.38 15.37 -20.52
N THR A 595 -24.25 16.26 -21.50
CA THR A 595 -25.24 16.45 -22.58
C THR A 595 -24.75 16.04 -23.96
N ARG A 596 -23.44 16.11 -24.25
CA ARG A 596 -22.87 15.61 -25.53
C ARG A 596 -22.54 14.13 -25.50
N TYR A 597 -22.18 13.58 -24.34
CA TYR A 597 -21.69 12.21 -24.21
C TYR A 597 -22.65 11.40 -23.36
N GLN A 598 -22.87 10.13 -23.72
CA GLN A 598 -23.70 9.20 -22.95
C GLN A 598 -22.96 8.66 -21.72
N VAL A 599 -22.33 9.56 -20.94
CA VAL A 599 -21.69 9.17 -19.68
C VAL A 599 -22.73 8.75 -18.65
N ASP A 600 -22.36 7.73 -17.87
CA ASP A 600 -23.18 7.18 -16.79
C ASP A 600 -23.07 8.04 -15.51
N GLY A 601 -21.97 8.78 -15.39
CA GLY A 601 -21.70 9.68 -14.28
C GLY A 601 -20.62 10.72 -14.58
N ILE A 602 -20.40 11.58 -13.59
CA ILE A 602 -19.29 12.54 -13.53
C ILE A 602 -18.57 12.32 -12.21
N GLN A 603 -17.23 12.38 -12.24
CA GLN A 603 -16.40 12.32 -11.04
C GLN A 603 -15.62 13.61 -10.85
N LEU A 604 -15.87 14.29 -9.73
CA LEU A 604 -15.16 15.50 -9.34
C LEU A 604 -13.89 15.16 -8.55
N ASP A 605 -12.74 15.58 -9.05
CA ASP A 605 -11.44 15.55 -8.38
C ASP A 605 -10.88 16.98 -8.30
N TYR A 606 -9.92 17.23 -7.40
CA TYR A 606 -9.45 18.57 -7.04
C TYR A 606 -10.60 19.52 -6.68
N ILE A 607 -11.69 18.95 -6.14
CA ILE A 607 -12.85 19.64 -5.58
C ILE A 607 -12.54 20.13 -4.16
N ARG A 608 -11.61 21.09 -4.09
CA ARG A 608 -10.93 21.57 -2.87
C ARG A 608 -10.00 22.75 -3.19
N TYR A 609 -9.50 23.42 -2.15
CA TYR A 609 -8.36 24.34 -2.28
C TYR A 609 -7.02 23.57 -2.37
N PRO A 610 -5.90 24.24 -2.75
CA PRO A 610 -4.56 23.69 -2.65
C PRO A 610 -4.20 23.36 -1.19
N PHE A 611 -3.19 22.50 -0.97
CA PHE A 611 -2.73 22.21 0.38
C PHE A 611 -2.16 23.49 1.04
N GLN A 612 -2.59 23.76 2.26
CA GLN A 612 -2.03 24.81 3.09
C GLN A 612 -0.77 24.29 3.80
N SER A 613 0.24 25.15 4.00
CA SER A 613 1.36 24.85 4.90
C SER A 613 0.85 24.66 6.34
N HIS A 614 1.37 23.66 7.05
CA HIS A 614 1.03 23.40 8.46
C HIS A 614 1.35 24.60 9.38
N THR A 615 2.32 25.43 9.00
CA THR A 615 2.72 26.64 9.73
C THR A 615 2.08 27.92 9.18
N GLY A 616 1.14 27.81 8.23
CA GLY A 616 0.51 28.94 7.53
C GLY A 616 1.42 29.70 6.55
N SER A 617 2.75 29.49 6.62
CA SER A 617 3.79 30.21 5.87
C SER A 617 3.68 30.18 4.35
N LYS A 618 2.88 29.25 3.81
CA LYS A 618 2.41 29.21 2.42
C LYS A 618 0.95 28.78 2.44
N SER A 619 0.06 29.75 2.29
CA SER A 619 -1.40 29.56 2.32
C SER A 619 -1.97 29.98 0.97
N TYR A 620 -2.85 29.15 0.39
CA TYR A 620 -3.50 29.41 -0.89
C TYR A 620 -4.97 29.76 -0.69
N GLY A 621 -5.45 30.70 -1.50
CA GLY A 621 -6.81 31.26 -1.37
C GLY A 621 -6.92 32.71 -1.83
N TYR A 622 -5.81 33.36 -2.17
CA TYR A 622 -5.72 34.82 -2.31
C TYR A 622 -6.08 35.32 -3.72
N GLY A 623 -6.99 34.60 -4.39
CA GLY A 623 -7.60 35.02 -5.65
C GLY A 623 -8.37 36.34 -5.48
N ILE A 624 -8.45 37.12 -6.56
CA ILE A 624 -9.01 38.49 -6.52
C ILE A 624 -10.47 38.47 -6.07
N ALA A 625 -11.28 37.53 -6.58
CA ALA A 625 -12.68 37.40 -6.21
C ALA A 625 -12.86 36.95 -4.75
N ALA A 626 -12.09 35.95 -4.30
CA ALA A 626 -12.12 35.49 -2.91
C ALA A 626 -11.77 36.60 -1.90
N ARG A 627 -10.73 37.39 -2.18
CA ARG A 627 -10.32 38.52 -1.33
C ARG A 627 -11.38 39.62 -1.28
N GLN A 628 -11.90 40.02 -2.43
CA GLN A 628 -12.93 41.07 -2.53
C GLN A 628 -14.22 40.66 -1.79
N GLN A 629 -14.72 39.43 -1.99
CA GLN A 629 -15.91 38.93 -1.31
C GLN A 629 -15.71 38.84 0.20
N PHE A 630 -14.57 38.32 0.68
CA PHE A 630 -14.31 38.26 2.12
C PHE A 630 -14.16 39.65 2.76
N GLN A 631 -13.53 40.60 2.06
CA GLN A 631 -13.43 41.98 2.51
C GLN A 631 -14.80 42.68 2.54
N GLN A 632 -15.70 42.39 1.59
CA GLN A 632 -17.08 42.89 1.62
C GLN A 632 -17.89 42.31 2.80
N LEU A 633 -17.64 41.05 3.17
CA LEU A 633 -18.32 40.37 4.28
C LEU A 633 -17.80 40.78 5.68
N THR A 634 -16.54 41.21 5.80
CA THR A 634 -15.88 41.40 7.11
C THR A 634 -15.20 42.76 7.31
N GLY A 635 -15.10 43.59 6.27
CA GLY A 635 -14.27 44.80 6.24
C GLY A 635 -12.77 44.56 6.07
N VAL A 636 -12.29 43.31 6.15
CA VAL A 636 -10.86 42.96 6.19
C VAL A 636 -10.45 42.16 4.95
N ASP A 637 -9.46 42.66 4.20
CA ASP A 637 -8.78 41.90 3.15
C ASP A 637 -8.00 40.74 3.81
N PRO A 638 -8.28 39.46 3.49
CA PRO A 638 -7.72 38.33 4.21
C PRO A 638 -6.20 38.20 4.06
N ILE A 639 -5.57 38.92 3.11
CA ILE A 639 -4.11 38.99 3.01
C ILE A 639 -3.44 39.58 4.27
N LYS A 640 -4.20 40.36 5.06
CA LYS A 640 -3.71 41.00 6.30
C LYS A 640 -3.76 40.07 7.52
N LEU A 641 -4.54 38.99 7.46
CA LEU A 641 -4.77 38.10 8.60
C LEU A 641 -3.56 37.24 8.93
N GLN A 642 -3.43 36.82 10.18
CA GLN A 642 -2.53 35.77 10.65
C GLN A 642 -3.32 34.56 11.15
N LEU A 643 -2.65 33.41 11.34
CA LEU A 643 -3.26 32.19 11.91
C LEU A 643 -3.90 32.42 13.29
N SER A 644 -3.37 33.39 14.05
CA SER A 644 -3.82 33.78 15.39
C SER A 644 -5.09 34.62 15.41
N ASP A 645 -5.50 35.18 14.27
CA ASP A 645 -6.55 36.20 14.24
C ASP A 645 -7.93 35.55 14.31
N PRO A 646 -8.90 36.08 15.10
CA PRO A 646 -10.24 35.49 15.21
C PRO A 646 -10.95 35.30 13.86
N LEU A 647 -10.72 36.21 12.91
CA LEU A 647 -11.26 36.14 11.54
C LEU A 647 -10.64 35.04 10.66
N TRP A 648 -9.53 34.42 11.05
CA TRP A 648 -8.94 33.30 10.29
C TRP A 648 -9.88 32.09 10.22
N SER A 649 -10.63 31.85 11.30
CA SER A 649 -11.71 30.85 11.32
C SER A 649 -12.78 31.12 10.26
N GLN A 650 -13.20 32.38 10.14
CA GLN A 650 -14.19 32.83 9.15
C GLN A 650 -13.63 32.77 7.72
N TRP A 651 -12.35 33.06 7.50
CA TRP A 651 -11.68 32.94 6.20
C TRP A 651 -11.61 31.49 5.72
N THR A 652 -11.34 30.55 6.62
CA THR A 652 -11.39 29.11 6.31
C THR A 652 -12.83 28.65 6.08
N GLY A 653 -13.79 29.08 6.89
CA GLY A 653 -15.22 28.82 6.69
C GLY A 653 -15.77 29.36 5.36
N PHE A 654 -15.35 30.57 4.96
CA PHE A 654 -15.68 31.16 3.66
C PHE A 654 -15.18 30.27 2.51
N ARG A 655 -13.90 29.87 2.54
CA ARG A 655 -13.32 29.00 1.51
C ARG A 655 -14.01 27.63 1.45
N ILE A 656 -14.36 27.02 2.58
CA ILE A 656 -15.18 25.79 2.63
C ILE A 656 -16.52 26.02 1.92
N LYS A 657 -17.24 27.10 2.25
CA LYS A 657 -18.53 27.43 1.62
C LYS A 657 -18.42 27.62 0.10
N GLN A 658 -17.29 28.08 -0.43
CA GLN A 658 -17.09 28.17 -1.88
C GLN A 658 -17.02 26.79 -2.57
N ILE A 659 -16.41 25.79 -1.92
CA ILE A 659 -16.40 24.41 -2.41
C ILE A 659 -17.79 23.78 -2.25
N ASP A 660 -18.37 23.85 -1.05
CA ASP A 660 -19.65 23.20 -0.71
C ASP A 660 -20.78 23.69 -1.62
N SER A 661 -20.93 25.02 -1.77
CA SER A 661 -21.94 25.59 -2.67
C SER A 661 -21.68 25.30 -4.15
N PHE A 662 -20.45 25.00 -4.57
CA PHE A 662 -20.18 24.58 -5.95
C PHE A 662 -20.59 23.13 -6.17
N VAL A 663 -20.33 22.23 -5.21
CA VAL A 663 -20.83 20.84 -5.26
C VAL A 663 -22.36 20.81 -5.26
N GLU A 664 -23.00 21.65 -4.44
CA GLU A 664 -24.45 21.83 -4.42
C GLU A 664 -25.00 22.25 -5.79
N THR A 665 -24.51 23.36 -6.36
CA THR A 665 -24.96 23.86 -7.68
C THR A 665 -24.77 22.78 -8.76
N VAL A 666 -23.58 22.15 -8.81
CA VAL A 666 -23.28 21.10 -9.81
C VAL A 666 -24.19 19.89 -9.65
N SER A 667 -24.48 19.46 -8.41
CA SER A 667 -25.44 18.37 -8.17
C SER A 667 -26.84 18.71 -8.66
N GLN A 668 -27.31 19.92 -8.40
CA GLN A 668 -28.66 20.37 -8.75
C GLN A 668 -28.79 20.53 -10.28
N ASP A 669 -27.89 21.30 -10.90
CA ASP A 669 -27.85 21.55 -12.35
C ASP A 669 -27.78 20.24 -13.17
N LEU A 670 -26.90 19.31 -12.77
CA LEU A 670 -26.73 18.05 -13.49
C LEU A 670 -27.93 17.12 -13.32
N LYS A 671 -28.47 16.97 -12.11
CA LYS A 671 -29.62 16.08 -11.89
C LYS A 671 -30.94 16.64 -12.41
N GLN A 672 -31.07 17.96 -12.56
CA GLN A 672 -32.20 18.55 -13.30
C GLN A 672 -32.16 18.17 -14.79
N LYS A 673 -30.97 18.06 -15.38
CA LYS A 673 -30.79 17.71 -16.81
C LYS A 673 -30.79 16.19 -17.06
N ARG A 674 -30.23 15.42 -16.14
CA ARG A 674 -30.06 13.95 -16.19
C ARG A 674 -30.25 13.37 -14.76
N PRO A 675 -31.50 13.07 -14.33
CA PRO A 675 -31.79 12.55 -12.98
C PRO A 675 -31.03 11.26 -12.63
N ASP A 676 -30.70 10.46 -13.64
CA ASP A 676 -29.96 9.21 -13.54
C ASP A 676 -28.44 9.39 -13.49
N LEU A 677 -27.91 10.59 -13.76
CA LEU A 677 -26.46 10.81 -13.75
C LEU A 677 -25.91 10.64 -12.33
N ILE A 678 -24.87 9.83 -12.20
CA ILE A 678 -24.19 9.56 -10.93
C ILE A 678 -23.13 10.63 -10.71
N LEU A 679 -23.19 11.34 -9.57
CA LEU A 679 -22.13 12.26 -9.16
C LEU A 679 -21.24 11.57 -8.12
N SER A 680 -19.98 11.35 -8.48
CA SER A 680 -18.95 10.79 -7.58
C SER A 680 -17.83 11.79 -7.29
N THR A 681 -17.08 11.58 -6.21
CA THR A 681 -15.99 12.50 -5.81
C THR A 681 -14.75 11.77 -5.36
N ALA A 682 -13.59 12.14 -5.93
CA ALA A 682 -12.28 11.75 -5.42
C ALA A 682 -11.88 12.67 -4.27
N VAL A 683 -11.67 12.12 -3.07
CA VAL A 683 -11.45 12.88 -1.84
C VAL A 683 -10.29 12.36 -1.00
N PHE A 684 -9.80 13.17 -0.07
CA PHE A 684 -8.82 12.70 0.92
C PHE A 684 -9.52 12.01 2.11
N PRO A 685 -8.99 10.86 2.60
CA PRO A 685 -9.47 10.17 3.79
C PRO A 685 -9.07 10.86 5.11
N MET A 686 -8.38 12.01 5.03
CA MET A 686 -7.83 12.74 6.18
C MET A 686 -8.91 13.06 7.24
N PRO A 687 -8.56 13.05 8.55
CA PRO A 687 -9.44 13.46 9.63
C PRO A 687 -10.11 14.82 9.39
N ARG A 688 -11.39 14.93 9.74
CA ARG A 688 -12.25 16.07 9.36
C ARG A 688 -11.60 17.43 9.60
N GLN A 689 -11.12 17.70 10.80
CA GLN A 689 -10.53 19.01 11.13
C GLN A 689 -9.31 19.31 10.26
N GLN A 690 -8.35 18.39 10.16
CA GLN A 690 -7.16 18.54 9.32
C GLN A 690 -7.54 18.78 7.85
N ARG A 691 -8.55 18.07 7.33
CA ARG A 691 -9.04 18.22 5.96
C ARG A 691 -9.73 19.56 5.70
N LEU A 692 -10.50 20.06 6.67
CA LEU A 692 -11.11 21.39 6.59
C LEU A 692 -10.07 22.51 6.64
N ASP A 693 -9.04 22.40 7.49
CA ASP A 693 -8.01 23.42 7.64
C ASP A 693 -6.94 23.38 6.53
N GLN A 694 -6.57 22.20 6.03
CA GLN A 694 -5.48 22.05 5.06
C GLN A 694 -5.91 22.03 3.59
N ILE A 695 -7.16 21.68 3.26
CA ILE A 695 -7.66 21.68 1.87
C ILE A 695 -9.12 22.17 1.69
N GLN A 696 -9.83 22.51 2.76
CA GLN A 696 -11.21 23.02 2.71
C GLN A 696 -12.19 22.06 2.01
N GLN A 697 -12.08 20.74 2.27
CA GLN A 697 -12.86 19.69 1.60
C GLN A 697 -13.87 19.01 2.55
N HIS A 698 -15.11 19.49 2.59
CA HIS A 698 -16.11 19.11 3.59
C HIS A 698 -17.10 18.03 3.11
N TRP A 699 -16.59 16.88 2.67
CA TRP A 699 -17.41 15.85 2.04
C TRP A 699 -18.51 15.25 2.94
N GLU A 700 -18.40 15.36 4.27
CA GLU A 700 -19.47 14.97 5.19
C GLU A 700 -20.78 15.71 4.90
N GLU A 701 -20.72 16.99 4.55
CA GLU A 701 -21.89 17.79 4.19
C GLU A 701 -22.50 17.31 2.86
N TRP A 702 -21.65 16.98 1.89
CA TRP A 702 -22.10 16.54 0.56
C TRP A 702 -22.83 15.18 0.63
N ILE A 703 -22.40 14.30 1.54
CA ILE A 703 -23.06 13.04 1.87
C ILE A 703 -24.38 13.29 2.63
N ARG A 704 -24.35 14.14 3.66
CA ARG A 704 -25.48 14.44 4.54
C ARG A 704 -26.64 15.13 3.79
N GLN A 705 -26.31 16.06 2.89
CA GLN A 705 -27.27 16.76 2.02
C GLN A 705 -27.66 15.92 0.79
N GLY A 706 -26.97 14.80 0.54
CA GLY A 706 -27.25 13.93 -0.60
C GLY A 706 -26.89 14.53 -1.97
N TRP A 707 -25.96 15.49 -2.03
CA TRP A 707 -25.45 16.08 -3.27
C TRP A 707 -24.62 15.08 -4.08
N ILE A 708 -23.99 14.09 -3.43
CA ILE A 708 -23.19 13.06 -4.11
C ILE A 708 -23.84 11.67 -4.00
N ASP A 709 -23.57 10.82 -4.98
CA ASP A 709 -23.98 9.41 -5.00
C ASP A 709 -22.86 8.51 -4.45
N LEU A 710 -21.60 8.73 -4.86
CA LEU A 710 -20.44 7.92 -4.46
C LEU A 710 -19.32 8.76 -3.86
N LEU A 711 -18.92 8.47 -2.63
CA LEU A 711 -17.68 8.96 -2.02
C LEU A 711 -16.53 8.00 -2.37
N VAL A 712 -15.47 8.51 -2.99
CA VAL A 712 -14.31 7.71 -3.43
C VAL A 712 -13.02 8.22 -2.76
N PRO A 713 -12.77 7.84 -1.49
CA PRO A 713 -11.62 8.34 -0.73
C PRO A 713 -10.31 7.65 -1.10
N MET A 714 -9.25 8.44 -1.26
CA MET A 714 -7.90 7.99 -1.65
C MET A 714 -7.13 7.35 -0.48
N THR A 715 -7.56 6.17 -0.02
CA THR A 715 -6.96 5.36 1.07
C THR A 715 -5.65 4.67 0.64
N TYR A 716 -4.71 5.42 0.08
CA TYR A 716 -3.54 4.93 -0.64
C TYR A 716 -2.39 4.46 0.27
N ALA A 717 -2.54 3.26 0.86
CA ALA A 717 -1.53 2.59 1.68
C ALA A 717 -0.60 1.65 0.89
N MET A 718 0.53 1.24 1.50
CA MET A 718 1.49 0.27 0.94
C MET A 718 1.33 -1.16 1.50
N ASP A 719 0.52 -1.31 2.55
CA ASP A 719 0.20 -2.53 3.27
C ASP A 719 -1.29 -2.51 3.68
N THR A 720 -1.80 -3.62 4.21
CA THR A 720 -3.23 -3.75 4.52
C THR A 720 -3.64 -3.08 5.84
N SER A 721 -2.75 -2.97 6.82
CA SER A 721 -3.06 -2.36 8.13
C SER A 721 -3.17 -0.84 8.02
N GLU A 722 -2.31 -0.19 7.24
CA GLU A 722 -2.43 1.23 6.97
C GLU A 722 -3.66 1.56 6.08
N LEU A 723 -4.08 0.64 5.21
CA LEU A 723 -5.36 0.82 4.49
C LEU A 723 -6.55 0.76 5.45
N GLU A 724 -6.53 -0.17 6.41
CA GLU A 724 -7.54 -0.32 7.46
C GLU A 724 -7.66 0.96 8.31
N LYS A 725 -6.53 1.49 8.79
CA LYS A 725 -6.47 2.76 9.56
C LYS A 725 -7.02 3.95 8.77
N LEU A 726 -6.77 4.02 7.47
CA LEU A 726 -7.29 5.08 6.60
C LEU A 726 -8.78 4.89 6.25
N ALA A 727 -9.29 3.65 6.23
CA ALA A 727 -10.66 3.34 5.80
C ALA A 727 -11.67 3.31 6.96
N SER A 728 -11.31 2.80 8.14
CA SER A 728 -12.25 2.60 9.26
C SER A 728 -12.94 3.89 9.74
N PRO A 729 -12.27 5.06 9.86
CA PRO A 729 -12.95 6.32 10.23
C PRO A 729 -13.99 6.81 9.21
N LEU A 730 -13.91 6.33 7.96
CA LEU A 730 -14.78 6.77 6.87
C LEU A 730 -16.17 6.12 6.94
N TRP A 731 -16.28 4.96 7.61
CA TRP A 731 -17.56 4.33 7.93
C TRP A 731 -18.46 5.26 8.77
N GLU A 732 -17.97 5.69 9.95
CA GLU A 732 -18.75 6.49 10.91
C GLU A 732 -19.10 7.89 10.38
N ALA A 733 -18.30 8.41 9.45
CA ALA A 733 -18.56 9.67 8.76
C ALA A 733 -19.57 9.53 7.60
N SER A 734 -19.52 8.43 6.84
CA SER A 734 -20.41 8.20 5.68
C SER A 734 -21.79 7.65 6.06
N SER A 735 -21.91 6.91 7.18
CA SER A 735 -23.19 6.39 7.69
C SER A 735 -24.21 7.47 8.07
N LYS A 736 -23.77 8.74 8.19
CA LYS A 736 -24.58 9.92 8.51
C LYS A 736 -25.28 10.54 7.28
N GLY A 737 -25.23 9.86 6.13
CA GLY A 737 -26.05 10.15 4.96
C GLY A 737 -26.16 8.93 4.05
N SER A 738 -26.55 9.17 2.80
CA SER A 738 -27.02 8.12 1.88
C SER A 738 -26.15 7.93 0.64
N ALA A 739 -24.89 8.36 0.68
CA ALA A 739 -23.90 8.09 -0.37
C ALA A 739 -23.20 6.75 -0.16
N LEU A 740 -22.77 6.10 -1.24
CA LEU A 740 -22.00 4.86 -1.20
C LEU A 740 -20.50 5.16 -1.01
N LEU A 741 -19.74 4.23 -0.44
CA LEU A 741 -18.35 4.39 -0.02
C LEU A 741 -17.47 3.39 -0.78
N LEU A 742 -16.51 3.92 -1.56
CA LEU A 742 -15.63 3.15 -2.44
C LEU A 742 -14.15 3.49 -2.14
N PRO A 743 -13.52 2.88 -1.13
CA PRO A 743 -12.14 3.23 -0.77
C PRO A 743 -11.13 2.88 -1.90
N GLY A 744 -10.15 3.76 -2.05
CA GLY A 744 -9.16 3.72 -3.12
C GLY A 744 -7.91 2.90 -2.78
N ILE A 745 -7.60 1.89 -3.59
CA ILE A 745 -6.36 1.10 -3.54
C ILE A 745 -5.38 1.65 -4.59
N ARG A 746 -4.14 1.97 -4.20
CA ARG A 746 -3.12 2.45 -5.15
C ARG A 746 -2.18 1.33 -5.59
N LEU A 747 -2.34 0.89 -6.83
CA LEU A 747 -1.53 -0.16 -7.46
C LEU A 747 -0.05 0.26 -7.69
N LEU A 748 0.26 1.56 -7.75
CA LEU A 748 1.64 2.02 -7.96
C LEU A 748 2.58 1.54 -6.83
N ASN A 749 3.58 0.75 -7.21
CA ASN A 749 4.59 0.09 -6.36
C ASN A 749 4.08 -0.98 -5.38
N LEU A 750 2.76 -1.21 -5.31
CA LEU A 750 2.11 -2.19 -4.45
C LEU A 750 2.31 -3.62 -4.99
N PRO A 751 2.66 -4.62 -4.16
CA PRO A 751 2.72 -6.01 -4.60
C PRO A 751 1.31 -6.58 -4.88
N ASP A 752 1.18 -7.42 -5.91
CA ASP A 752 -0.13 -7.93 -6.37
C ASP A 752 -0.93 -8.62 -5.25
N VAL A 753 -0.27 -9.44 -4.42
CA VAL A 753 -0.93 -10.14 -3.29
C VAL A 753 -1.40 -9.18 -2.19
N VAL A 754 -0.73 -8.03 -2.01
CA VAL A 754 -1.16 -6.99 -1.06
C VAL A 754 -2.33 -6.19 -1.64
N ALA A 755 -2.37 -5.97 -2.96
CA ALA A 755 -3.54 -5.40 -3.62
C ALA A 755 -4.78 -6.32 -3.51
N VAL A 756 -4.58 -7.64 -3.57
CA VAL A 756 -5.63 -8.63 -3.29
C VAL A 756 -6.06 -8.59 -1.82
N ASP A 757 -5.12 -8.59 -0.87
CA ASP A 757 -5.44 -8.59 0.57
C ASP A 757 -6.13 -7.28 1.03
N GLN A 758 -5.72 -6.13 0.50
CA GLN A 758 -6.43 -4.85 0.66
C GLN A 758 -7.84 -4.90 0.06
N MET A 759 -8.05 -5.55 -1.09
CA MET A 759 -9.38 -5.71 -1.68
C MET A 759 -10.28 -6.63 -0.83
N GLN A 760 -9.76 -7.73 -0.28
CA GLN A 760 -10.56 -8.59 0.60
C GLN A 760 -10.87 -7.91 1.94
N LEU A 761 -9.94 -7.11 2.50
CA LEU A 761 -10.23 -6.24 3.63
C LEU A 761 -11.46 -5.36 3.34
N LEU A 762 -11.48 -4.65 2.20
CA LEU A 762 -12.62 -3.79 1.85
C LEU A 762 -13.95 -4.54 1.66
N ARG A 763 -13.92 -5.81 1.24
CA ARG A 763 -15.10 -6.71 1.21
C ARG A 763 -15.55 -7.21 2.59
N GLY A 764 -14.67 -7.17 3.58
CA GLY A 764 -14.96 -7.43 4.99
C GLY A 764 -15.35 -6.18 5.80
N MET A 765 -14.99 -5.00 5.32
CA MET A 765 -15.41 -3.69 5.83
C MET A 765 -16.80 -3.29 5.29
N PRO A 766 -17.51 -2.35 5.94
CA PRO A 766 -18.90 -2.02 5.58
C PRO A 766 -18.98 -1.07 4.36
N THR A 767 -18.55 -1.57 3.20
CA THR A 767 -18.37 -0.81 1.95
C THR A 767 -19.12 -1.42 0.75
N GLU A 768 -19.58 -0.57 -0.16
CA GLU A 768 -20.31 -0.98 -1.37
C GLU A 768 -19.38 -1.35 -2.55
N GLY A 769 -18.07 -1.19 -2.39
CA GLY A 769 -17.09 -1.47 -3.43
C GLY A 769 -15.74 -0.80 -3.15
N TYR A 770 -14.90 -0.73 -4.18
CA TYR A 770 -13.56 -0.18 -4.11
C TYR A 770 -13.15 0.43 -5.46
N ALA A 771 -12.11 1.26 -5.45
CA ALA A 771 -11.58 1.91 -6.64
C ALA A 771 -10.07 1.70 -6.78
N LEU A 772 -9.61 1.29 -7.96
CA LEU A 772 -8.18 1.00 -8.22
C LEU A 772 -7.48 2.17 -8.91
N PHE A 773 -6.39 2.68 -8.33
CA PHE A 773 -5.57 3.76 -8.91
C PHE A 773 -4.19 3.23 -9.34
N ALA A 774 -3.84 3.15 -10.62
CA ALA A 774 -4.63 3.44 -11.82
C ALA A 774 -4.35 2.39 -12.91
N ALA A 775 -5.07 2.49 -14.05
CA ALA A 775 -4.96 1.56 -15.17
C ALA A 775 -3.52 1.39 -15.70
N GLU A 776 -2.67 2.42 -15.66
CA GLU A 776 -1.23 2.33 -16.01
C GLU A 776 -0.46 1.29 -15.17
N ASN A 777 -0.96 0.93 -13.98
CA ASN A 777 -0.35 -0.07 -13.10
C ASN A 777 -1.14 -1.39 -13.04
N PHE A 778 -2.23 -1.52 -13.80
CA PHE A 778 -3.05 -2.73 -13.83
C PHE A 778 -2.42 -3.81 -14.73
N ASN A 779 -1.56 -4.63 -14.11
CA ASN A 779 -0.77 -5.65 -14.77
C ASN A 779 -1.56 -6.95 -15.08
N SER A 780 -0.96 -7.85 -15.85
CA SER A 780 -1.57 -9.11 -16.31
C SER A 780 -1.74 -10.18 -15.22
N ASN A 781 -0.97 -10.11 -14.13
CA ASN A 781 -1.14 -11.05 -13.00
C ASN A 781 -2.38 -10.67 -12.18
N LEU A 782 -2.58 -9.38 -11.87
CA LEU A 782 -3.81 -8.87 -11.27
C LEU A 782 -5.03 -9.18 -12.15
N GLU A 783 -4.93 -8.99 -13.46
CA GLU A 783 -5.97 -9.37 -14.43
C GLU A 783 -6.34 -10.85 -14.36
N GLN A 784 -5.35 -11.75 -14.29
CA GLN A 784 -5.57 -13.20 -14.16
C GLN A 784 -6.14 -13.60 -12.80
N ILE A 785 -5.75 -12.93 -11.72
CA ILE A 785 -6.33 -13.17 -10.38
C ILE A 785 -7.79 -12.69 -10.37
N PHE A 786 -8.05 -11.49 -10.90
CA PHE A 786 -9.37 -10.89 -10.91
C PHE A 786 -10.33 -11.62 -11.84
N SER A 787 -9.90 -12.12 -13.01
CA SER A 787 -10.77 -12.90 -13.89
C SER A 787 -11.31 -14.19 -13.24
N ARG A 788 -10.57 -14.79 -12.29
CA ARG A 788 -11.03 -15.94 -11.49
C ARG A 788 -11.86 -15.57 -10.26
N THR A 789 -11.54 -14.45 -9.61
CA THR A 789 -12.13 -14.03 -8.32
C THR A 789 -13.37 -13.15 -8.44
N GLN A 790 -13.48 -12.37 -9.52
CA GLN A 790 -14.58 -11.43 -9.78
C GLN A 790 -14.93 -11.24 -11.28
N GLY A 791 -14.26 -11.95 -12.17
CA GLY A 791 -14.54 -11.95 -13.61
C GLY A 791 -15.91 -12.56 -13.93
N ARG A 792 -16.37 -12.37 -15.18
CA ARG A 792 -17.68 -12.86 -15.59
C ARG A 792 -17.69 -14.38 -15.76
N SER A 793 -18.33 -15.07 -14.81
CA SER A 793 -18.79 -16.44 -15.00
C SER A 793 -19.83 -16.50 -16.12
N THR A 794 -19.70 -17.44 -17.06
CA THR A 794 -20.62 -17.60 -18.20
C THR A 794 -22.04 -17.99 -17.79
N ASN A 795 -22.22 -18.46 -16.56
CA ASN A 795 -23.46 -19.04 -16.05
C ASN A 795 -24.20 -18.12 -15.06
N GLN A 796 -23.66 -16.94 -14.76
CA GLN A 796 -24.32 -15.94 -13.91
C GLN A 796 -24.91 -14.82 -14.76
N GLY A 797 -26.11 -14.38 -14.38
CA GLY A 797 -26.76 -13.22 -14.99
C GLY A 797 -26.01 -11.92 -14.73
N LYS A 798 -26.51 -10.81 -15.31
CA LYS A 798 -25.93 -9.48 -15.08
C LYS A 798 -26.07 -9.09 -13.60
N GLU A 799 -24.94 -9.14 -12.90
CA GLU A 799 -24.80 -8.73 -11.50
C GLU A 799 -25.35 -7.30 -11.28
N PRO A 800 -26.21 -7.08 -10.26
CA PRO A 800 -26.78 -5.76 -10.00
C PRO A 800 -25.70 -4.79 -9.54
N LEU A 801 -25.68 -3.58 -10.12
CA LEU A 801 -24.77 -2.51 -9.71
C LEU A 801 -25.37 -1.76 -8.51
N PRO A 802 -24.68 -1.68 -7.35
CA PRO A 802 -25.23 -1.09 -6.12
C PRO A 802 -25.85 0.30 -6.27
N HIS A 803 -25.29 1.18 -7.10
CA HIS A 803 -25.78 2.55 -7.32
C HIS A 803 -26.86 2.68 -8.41
N ARG A 804 -27.21 1.59 -9.09
CA ARG A 804 -28.32 1.53 -10.09
C ARG A 804 -29.49 0.71 -9.60
N GLN A 805 -29.19 -0.42 -8.97
CA GLN A 805 -30.14 -1.45 -8.57
C GLN A 805 -29.94 -1.75 -7.07
N PRO A 806 -30.06 -0.75 -6.18
CA PRO A 806 -29.67 -0.87 -4.78
C PRO A 806 -30.44 -1.98 -4.06
N PHE A 807 -31.74 -2.14 -4.31
CA PHE A 807 -32.55 -3.17 -3.65
C PHE A 807 -32.19 -4.60 -4.12
N GLN A 808 -31.90 -4.77 -5.42
CA GLN A 808 -31.44 -6.04 -5.99
C GLN A 808 -30.00 -6.37 -5.52
N ALA A 809 -29.15 -5.35 -5.37
CA ALA A 809 -27.81 -5.48 -4.77
C ALA A 809 -27.89 -5.87 -3.27
N THR A 810 -28.81 -5.27 -2.51
CA THR A 810 -29.07 -5.65 -1.11
C THR A 810 -29.50 -7.11 -1.01
N LEU A 811 -30.45 -7.53 -1.86
CA LEU A 811 -30.92 -8.93 -1.93
C LEU A 811 -29.75 -9.89 -2.26
N SER A 812 -28.98 -9.59 -3.32
CA SER A 812 -27.87 -10.43 -3.76
C SER A 812 -26.77 -10.55 -2.69
N ARG A 813 -26.39 -9.45 -2.03
CA ARG A 813 -25.44 -9.50 -0.90
C ARG A 813 -25.99 -10.27 0.28
N TYR A 814 -27.28 -10.13 0.58
CA TYR A 814 -27.92 -10.87 1.67
C TYR A 814 -27.95 -12.37 1.39
N GLN A 815 -28.29 -12.79 0.16
CA GLN A 815 -28.28 -14.20 -0.26
C GLN A 815 -26.87 -14.80 -0.16
N ASN A 816 -25.82 -14.09 -0.59
CA ASN A 816 -24.43 -14.55 -0.42
C ASN A 816 -24.05 -14.70 1.06
N LEU A 817 -24.43 -13.73 1.90
CA LEU A 817 -24.20 -13.77 3.35
C LEU A 817 -24.96 -14.92 4.03
N GLN A 818 -26.21 -15.16 3.63
CA GLN A 818 -27.04 -16.25 4.12
C GLN A 818 -26.47 -17.62 3.70
N LYS A 819 -25.98 -17.74 2.46
CA LYS A 819 -25.28 -18.94 1.98
C LYS A 819 -24.00 -19.22 2.78
N GLU A 820 -23.26 -18.17 3.16
CA GLU A 820 -22.07 -18.30 4.02
C GLU A 820 -22.43 -18.82 5.41
N TRP A 821 -23.48 -18.29 6.07
CA TRP A 821 -23.97 -18.85 7.33
C TRP A 821 -24.46 -20.30 7.19
N ASN A 822 -25.21 -20.60 6.14
CA ASN A 822 -25.71 -21.95 5.86
C ASN A 822 -24.55 -22.95 5.64
N PHE A 823 -23.43 -22.51 5.05
CA PHE A 823 -22.20 -23.31 4.92
C PHE A 823 -21.54 -23.58 6.29
N VAL A 824 -21.39 -22.57 7.14
CA VAL A 824 -20.85 -22.74 8.50
C VAL A 824 -21.74 -23.70 9.33
N LEU A 825 -23.06 -23.52 9.26
CA LEU A 825 -24.05 -24.41 9.89
C LEU A 825 -23.91 -25.87 9.42
N SER A 826 -23.88 -26.11 8.10
CA SER A 826 -23.81 -27.48 7.56
C SER A 826 -22.52 -28.22 7.92
N ASN A 827 -21.43 -27.49 8.20
CA ASN A 827 -20.16 -28.06 8.60
C ASN A 827 -20.01 -28.24 10.13
N ASN A 828 -21.09 -28.03 10.91
CA ASN A 828 -21.07 -27.98 12.38
C ASN A 828 -20.02 -27.01 12.95
N GLN A 829 -19.79 -25.88 12.28
CA GLN A 829 -18.88 -24.81 12.70
C GLN A 829 -19.62 -23.70 13.48
N LEU A 830 -20.78 -24.04 14.06
CA LEU A 830 -21.64 -23.20 14.90
C LEU A 830 -22.17 -24.04 16.07
N VAL A 831 -22.04 -23.54 17.30
CA VAL A 831 -22.42 -24.20 18.55
C VAL A 831 -23.48 -23.36 19.26
N LEU A 832 -24.73 -23.50 18.82
CA LEU A 832 -25.89 -22.79 19.36
C LEU A 832 -26.95 -23.78 19.83
N ASP A 833 -27.72 -23.39 20.85
CA ASP A 833 -28.88 -24.18 21.29
C ASP A 833 -30.01 -24.18 20.25
N GLU A 834 -30.84 -25.22 20.28
CA GLU A 834 -31.92 -25.45 19.31
C GLU A 834 -32.93 -24.27 19.23
N ILE A 835 -33.13 -23.56 20.35
CA ILE A 835 -34.05 -22.43 20.43
C ILE A 835 -33.45 -21.22 19.70
N ARG A 836 -32.17 -20.89 19.95
CA ARG A 836 -31.45 -19.85 19.20
C ARG A 836 -31.36 -20.17 17.71
N LEU A 837 -31.04 -21.41 17.36
CA LEU A 837 -30.98 -21.86 15.96
C LEU A 837 -32.30 -21.61 15.22
N LYS A 838 -33.43 -22.05 15.80
CA LYS A 838 -34.78 -21.83 15.22
C LYS A 838 -35.18 -20.35 15.17
N GLN A 839 -34.80 -19.55 16.18
CA GLN A 839 -35.03 -18.10 16.16
C GLN A 839 -34.23 -17.40 15.06
N TRP A 840 -32.96 -17.76 14.88
CA TRP A 840 -32.09 -17.21 13.83
C TRP A 840 -32.62 -17.57 12.45
N ALA A 841 -32.86 -18.85 12.15
CA ALA A 841 -33.42 -19.28 10.86
C ALA A 841 -34.69 -18.52 10.49
N LYS A 842 -35.63 -18.40 11.43
CA LYS A 842 -36.88 -17.68 11.20
C LYS A 842 -36.69 -16.19 10.93
N GLN A 843 -35.74 -15.52 11.60
CA GLN A 843 -35.41 -14.12 11.27
C GLN A 843 -34.66 -14.01 9.93
N ALA A 844 -33.82 -14.99 9.57
CA ALA A 844 -33.07 -15.02 8.32
C ALA A 844 -33.99 -15.18 7.09
N ASP A 845 -34.80 -16.24 7.06
CA ASP A 845 -35.68 -16.53 5.93
C ASP A 845 -36.81 -15.47 5.79
N ASN A 846 -37.23 -14.85 6.89
CA ASN A 846 -38.11 -13.67 6.85
C ASN A 846 -37.40 -12.42 6.28
N LEU A 847 -36.12 -12.19 6.59
CA LEU A 847 -35.36 -11.09 6.01
C LEU A 847 -35.16 -11.29 4.50
N ALA A 848 -34.82 -12.51 4.07
CA ALA A 848 -34.78 -12.89 2.65
C ALA A 848 -36.09 -12.53 1.93
N LEU A 849 -37.23 -12.96 2.48
CA LEU A 849 -38.55 -12.74 1.89
C LEU A 849 -38.95 -11.26 1.78
N ASN A 850 -38.56 -10.42 2.74
CA ASN A 850 -38.88 -8.99 2.69
C ASN A 850 -37.93 -8.22 1.76
N LEU A 851 -36.65 -8.61 1.66
CA LEU A 851 -35.72 -8.07 0.66
C LEU A 851 -36.14 -8.46 -0.77
N GLN A 852 -36.60 -9.70 -0.97
CA GLN A 852 -37.12 -10.18 -2.26
C GLN A 852 -38.28 -9.32 -2.74
N LYS A 853 -39.31 -9.12 -1.90
CA LYS A 853 -40.47 -8.26 -2.21
C LYS A 853 -40.10 -6.80 -2.54
N LEU A 854 -39.06 -6.26 -1.90
CA LEU A 854 -38.57 -4.91 -2.17
C LEU A 854 -37.75 -4.84 -3.48
N ALA A 855 -37.03 -5.90 -3.83
CA ALA A 855 -36.28 -6.00 -5.08
C ALA A 855 -37.20 -6.24 -6.29
N ASP A 856 -38.30 -6.97 -6.11
CA ASP A 856 -39.29 -7.26 -7.15
C ASP A 856 -40.29 -6.11 -7.34
N GLU A 857 -40.79 -5.52 -6.24
CA GLU A 857 -41.74 -4.40 -6.26
C GLU A 857 -41.29 -3.26 -5.32
N PRO A 858 -40.42 -2.35 -5.80
CA PRO A 858 -39.96 -1.19 -5.04
C PRO A 858 -41.10 -0.26 -4.60
N SER A 859 -41.39 -0.24 -3.29
CA SER A 859 -42.42 0.62 -2.70
C SER A 859 -42.06 0.99 -1.26
N GLN A 860 -42.57 2.12 -0.75
CA GLN A 860 -42.33 2.53 0.64
C GLN A 860 -42.82 1.48 1.66
N LYS A 861 -43.89 0.75 1.33
CA LYS A 861 -44.42 -0.37 2.13
C LYS A 861 -43.42 -1.53 2.23
N HIS A 862 -42.87 -1.97 1.10
CA HIS A 862 -41.87 -3.05 1.09
C HIS A 862 -40.53 -2.59 1.69
N PHE A 863 -40.17 -1.33 1.49
CA PHE A 863 -38.99 -0.71 2.09
C PHE A 863 -39.04 -0.74 3.62
N LEU A 864 -40.13 -0.22 4.21
CA LEU A 864 -40.31 -0.24 5.66
C LEU A 864 -40.34 -1.67 6.20
N SER A 865 -40.94 -2.62 5.47
CA SER A 865 -40.98 -4.04 5.86
C SER A 865 -39.59 -4.68 5.89
N ALA A 866 -38.77 -4.44 4.86
CA ALA A 866 -37.40 -4.93 4.78
C ALA A 866 -36.47 -4.24 5.79
N GLN A 867 -36.60 -2.93 6.00
CA GLN A 867 -35.82 -2.18 6.96
C GLN A 867 -36.12 -2.59 8.41
N LEU A 868 -37.39 -2.86 8.74
CA LEU A 868 -37.78 -3.43 10.04
C LEU A 868 -37.22 -4.85 10.24
N ALA A 869 -37.28 -5.71 9.22
CA ALA A 869 -36.69 -7.04 9.28
C ALA A 869 -35.17 -6.99 9.47
N LEU A 870 -34.46 -6.14 8.72
CA LEU A 870 -33.00 -5.99 8.81
C LEU A 870 -32.57 -5.43 10.16
N ASN A 871 -33.27 -4.42 10.68
CA ASN A 871 -32.97 -3.85 12.00
C ASN A 871 -33.31 -4.80 13.16
N SER A 872 -34.32 -5.67 13.00
CA SER A 872 -34.56 -6.77 13.95
C SER A 872 -33.39 -7.76 13.95
N PHE A 873 -32.98 -8.20 12.77
CA PHE A 873 -31.87 -9.14 12.60
C PHE A 873 -30.55 -8.57 13.17
N ARG A 874 -30.17 -7.35 12.77
CA ARG A 874 -28.94 -6.67 13.23
C ARG A 874 -28.86 -6.49 14.75
N ARG A 875 -30.00 -6.25 15.42
CA ARG A 875 -30.10 -6.12 16.88
C ARG A 875 -29.89 -7.44 17.62
N ASP A 876 -30.32 -8.56 17.05
CA ASP A 876 -30.29 -9.86 17.72
C ASP A 876 -29.08 -10.72 17.32
N PHE A 877 -28.52 -10.52 16.12
CA PHE A 877 -27.36 -11.25 15.60
C PHE A 877 -26.15 -11.31 16.55
N PRO A 878 -25.71 -10.22 17.21
CA PRO A 878 -24.62 -10.29 18.19
C PRO A 878 -24.89 -11.27 19.34
N LYS A 879 -26.14 -11.41 19.79
CA LYS A 879 -26.55 -12.30 20.91
C LYS A 879 -26.57 -13.78 20.53
N TRP A 880 -26.67 -14.07 19.24
CA TRP A 880 -26.46 -15.42 18.72
C TRP A 880 -24.96 -15.72 18.67
N MET A 881 -24.15 -14.80 18.15
CA MET A 881 -22.70 -15.01 18.00
C MET A 881 -21.91 -14.94 19.32
N GLU A 882 -22.40 -14.24 20.35
CA GLU A 882 -21.73 -14.02 21.66
C GLU A 882 -21.27 -15.30 22.37
N ALA A 883 -21.97 -16.42 22.18
CA ALA A 883 -21.66 -17.68 22.85
C ALA A 883 -20.64 -18.56 22.10
N ASP A 884 -20.32 -18.25 20.84
CA ASP A 884 -19.63 -19.19 19.95
C ASP A 884 -18.12 -18.94 19.86
N GLN A 885 -17.36 -19.75 20.60
CA GLN A 885 -15.89 -19.73 20.60
C GLN A 885 -15.25 -20.47 19.41
N THR A 886 -16.05 -21.09 18.52
CA THR A 886 -15.51 -21.84 17.36
C THR A 886 -15.24 -20.95 16.15
N ILE A 887 -15.85 -19.76 16.12
CA ILE A 887 -15.71 -18.75 15.06
C ILE A 887 -14.72 -17.65 15.51
N SER A 888 -13.94 -17.11 14.57
CA SER A 888 -13.08 -15.94 14.85
C SER A 888 -13.93 -14.68 15.03
N THR A 889 -13.64 -13.87 16.05
CA THR A 889 -14.26 -12.54 16.27
C THR A 889 -14.26 -11.69 15.00
N TYR A 890 -13.19 -11.76 14.20
CA TYR A 890 -13.10 -11.06 12.91
C TYR A 890 -14.16 -11.50 11.90
N GLN A 891 -14.51 -12.79 11.85
CA GLN A 891 -15.55 -13.29 10.95
C GLN A 891 -16.95 -12.82 11.39
N VAL A 892 -17.19 -12.72 12.70
CA VAL A 892 -18.42 -12.14 13.26
C VAL A 892 -18.50 -10.64 12.92
N GLU A 893 -17.38 -9.91 13.01
CA GLU A 893 -17.28 -8.51 12.59
C GLU A 893 -17.53 -8.33 11.09
N VAL A 894 -16.94 -9.18 10.22
CA VAL A 894 -17.22 -9.20 8.78
C VAL A 894 -18.71 -9.40 8.48
N TRP A 895 -19.39 -10.28 9.21
CA TRP A 895 -20.84 -10.46 9.06
C TRP A 895 -21.65 -9.25 9.51
N GLN A 896 -21.26 -8.58 10.60
CA GLN A 896 -21.88 -7.32 11.05
C GLN A 896 -21.66 -6.20 10.01
N ASN A 897 -20.44 -6.04 9.51
CA ASN A 897 -20.09 -5.06 8.47
C ASN A 897 -20.88 -5.29 7.16
N ARG A 898 -21.06 -6.55 6.75
CA ARG A 898 -21.89 -6.89 5.58
C ARG A 898 -23.36 -6.52 5.82
N LEU A 899 -23.95 -6.84 6.99
CA LEU A 899 -25.31 -6.42 7.37
C LEU A 899 -25.48 -4.88 7.40
N ASP A 900 -24.47 -4.17 7.90
CA ASP A 900 -24.46 -2.70 7.98
C ASP A 900 -24.36 -2.06 6.59
N THR A 901 -23.69 -2.73 5.64
CA THR A 901 -23.72 -2.35 4.22
C THR A 901 -25.12 -2.51 3.61
N LEU A 902 -25.86 -3.58 3.95
CA LEU A 902 -27.25 -3.74 3.48
C LEU A 902 -28.12 -2.55 3.90
N ASN A 903 -27.92 -2.05 5.13
CA ASN A 903 -28.66 -0.90 5.63
C ASN A 903 -28.33 0.41 4.86
N ARG A 904 -27.09 0.60 4.42
CA ARG A 904 -26.73 1.75 3.56
C ARG A 904 -27.22 1.62 2.14
N LEU A 905 -27.21 0.42 1.56
CA LEU A 905 -27.84 0.16 0.25
C LEU A 905 -29.35 0.43 0.28
N LEU A 906 -30.05 0.03 1.35
CA LEU A 906 -31.45 0.41 1.59
C LEU A 906 -31.62 1.94 1.64
N SER A 907 -30.83 2.66 2.45
CA SER A 907 -30.92 4.13 2.57
C SER A 907 -30.56 4.89 1.27
N TYR A 908 -29.62 4.38 0.47
CA TYR A 908 -29.34 4.89 -0.87
C TYR A 908 -30.54 4.67 -1.79
N GLY A 909 -31.11 3.46 -1.77
CA GLY A 909 -32.29 3.09 -2.56
C GLY A 909 -33.54 3.90 -2.21
N GLU A 910 -33.77 4.20 -0.93
CA GLU A 910 -34.85 5.10 -0.51
C GLU A 910 -34.67 6.48 -1.15
N ARG A 911 -33.48 7.08 -1.05
CA ARG A 911 -33.18 8.37 -1.70
C ARG A 911 -33.32 8.32 -3.22
N ARG A 912 -32.77 7.30 -3.88
CA ARG A 912 -32.56 7.30 -5.35
C ARG A 912 -33.61 6.55 -6.16
N VAL A 913 -34.45 5.71 -5.55
CA VAL A 913 -35.53 4.97 -6.23
C VAL A 913 -36.90 5.47 -5.76
N LEU A 914 -37.11 5.64 -4.45
CA LEU A 914 -38.44 5.96 -3.89
C LEU A 914 -38.69 7.47 -3.78
N ASN A 915 -37.69 8.24 -3.33
CA ASN A 915 -37.80 9.68 -3.08
C ASN A 915 -37.41 10.57 -4.29
N GLN A 916 -37.59 10.09 -5.54
CA GLN A 916 -37.35 10.91 -6.73
C GLN A 916 -38.41 12.01 -6.96
N THR A 917 -39.54 11.98 -6.25
CA THR A 917 -40.57 13.02 -6.33
C THR A 917 -39.99 14.39 -5.95
N PRO A 918 -40.11 15.43 -6.80
CA PRO A 918 -39.58 16.75 -6.46
C PRO A 918 -40.20 17.29 -5.17
N LYS A 919 -39.35 17.69 -4.21
CA LYS A 919 -39.80 18.61 -3.16
C LYS A 919 -40.16 19.91 -3.83
N ILE A 920 -41.47 20.19 -3.91
CA ILE A 920 -41.96 21.51 -4.33
C ILE A 920 -41.56 22.49 -3.23
N THR A 921 -40.45 23.20 -3.45
CA THR A 921 -40.05 24.33 -2.62
C THR A 921 -41.10 25.42 -2.81
N ILE A 922 -41.99 25.59 -1.83
CA ILE A 922 -42.83 26.77 -1.75
C ILE A 922 -41.89 27.94 -1.39
N ASN A 923 -41.84 28.94 -2.26
CA ASN A 923 -40.95 30.11 -2.16
C ASN A 923 -41.26 30.98 -0.93
#